data_AF-A0A9W8MR91-F1
#
_entry.id   AF-A0A9W8MR91-F1
#
_cell.length_a   1.000
_cell.length_b   1.000
_cell.length_c   1.000
_cell.angle_alpha   90.00
_cell.angle_beta   90.00
_cell.angle_gamma   90.00
#
_symmetry.space_group_name_H-M   'P 1'
#
loop_
_entity.id
_entity.type
_entity.pdbx_description
1 polymer ?
#
loop_
_entity_poly.entity_id
_entity_poly.type
_entity_poly.pdbx_seq_one_letter_code
_entity_poly.pdbx_strand_id
1 'polypeptide(L)'
;MLRVSALRFRSHFSLPKRQLLSTTASWGMNLPPGTELYEQTDGRWLFNEAQQQEIRRVNFNVSELIRAACAAAGAGSCLSIQKIAEGSFNKIFRLRFDNSQSLIARLPSSRMFGSGVSYAIASEVATMTIAREKLNVHTPRVVAWSKESDTSKDPVGWPYVLMEDVDGVSLDKEWLMPEMRGGPVAELLTQVGNDMHRMTVAPFSQLGSLYFPADLPSAPPLAAPMVLEDLVRVGPIADPLWWRSYHDEPHLDRGPWETLEDYINAAVRLERCAIERHRKDPSSLSYTKSSVEDLVQVEHLLDKVTALAPHLQQAIERASPFPARFMQNVLLHPDIRAQNIMVPKLTAENSETRMEDPVFIDWQGTTVLPLALQWCVPPLAEYEPRLFQQDGRPVLEVHGISEVEWPSDFDELDPSEQEVIRAEHRIATRNVRWIQHFLSVQTYAYLFAFPLQRYLHILTQGILRACADGPHTLRFLLVHMKTVWDEDSESLGPCPYTLESDEVQRFQEEQERVERFDAALSRLVVRLRCTRDGCVEPKDYEASMRELERARLEWNEDTCVICYESPGLPTMANDVTPICYPVRYVLGIRGQEIFEYILNPGTKPSTIIPAAFPLISLGWETTFRRENDDAGLQKCVVSFIHADLGWEHLLTINHEYMYVWKSRFSIMKWLYLVLRYLGLSCQLANHVVTSSLLSKSPIPFSVCATWFAYQSAYIQALNVICETIMIIRVWALWHRSVKVAFILFSAFACEIIVMVYFAVRINLDLEYNDTCLIERTPKTAIGVVLPPILMQCLILGLTLYKRYRNRDSLYPPPLVGLLSRDGFAIFIAVSATFAISLSYSAHVRVLTHSVWSILATLLTIGGSRVVMNMQRLKVPFNARTETSDIQLTSYVATGTALVVTGISPSYFDPPGDIDGMEPEFPS
;
A
#
# COMPACT_ATOMS: atom_id res chain seq x y z
N MET A 1 -9.96 -40.35 -15.67
CA MET A 1 -9.98 -40.55 -17.15
C MET A 1 -11.41 -40.41 -17.66
N LEU A 2 -11.77 -39.28 -18.27
CA LEU A 2 -13.05 -39.12 -18.97
C LEU A 2 -12.78 -39.04 -20.49
N ARG A 3 -13.36 -40.00 -21.24
CA ARG A 3 -13.23 -40.10 -22.71
C ARG A 3 -13.81 -38.85 -23.38
N VAL A 4 -12.94 -38.02 -23.94
CA VAL A 4 -13.32 -36.94 -24.86
C VAL A 4 -13.88 -37.59 -26.14
N SER A 5 -15.19 -37.59 -26.27
CA SER A 5 -15.89 -38.06 -27.47
C SER A 5 -15.91 -36.92 -28.48
N ALA A 6 -15.22 -37.10 -29.61
CA ALA A 6 -15.20 -36.15 -30.72
C ALA A 6 -16.59 -36.07 -31.39
N LEU A 7 -17.44 -35.15 -30.91
CA LEU A 7 -18.70 -34.79 -31.56
C LEU A 7 -18.44 -33.64 -32.55
N ARG A 8 -18.34 -33.97 -33.85
CA ARG A 8 -18.46 -33.00 -34.94
C ARG A 8 -19.92 -32.50 -35.02
N PHE A 9 -20.24 -31.44 -34.29
CA PHE A 9 -21.47 -30.68 -34.52
C PHE A 9 -21.26 -29.70 -35.68
N ARG A 10 -21.86 -29.99 -36.85
CA ARG A 10 -22.16 -28.97 -37.88
C ARG A 10 -23.48 -28.29 -37.49
N SER A 11 -23.43 -27.33 -36.58
CA SER A 11 -24.48 -26.30 -36.49
C SER A 11 -24.15 -25.18 -37.49
N HIS A 12 -25.15 -24.60 -38.14
CA HIS A 12 -24.99 -23.43 -39.00
C HIS A 12 -24.49 -22.25 -38.16
N PHE A 13 -23.17 -22.09 -38.08
CA PHE A 13 -22.51 -21.03 -37.35
C PHE A 13 -22.55 -19.74 -38.18
N SER A 14 -23.32 -18.76 -37.73
CA SER A 14 -23.31 -17.41 -38.32
C SER A 14 -22.38 -16.52 -37.51
N LEU A 15 -21.18 -16.23 -38.05
CA LEU A 15 -20.29 -15.21 -37.50
C LEU A 15 -21.01 -13.86 -37.36
N PRO A 16 -20.67 -13.03 -36.36
CA PRO A 16 -21.19 -11.68 -36.25
C PRO A 16 -20.95 -10.92 -37.55
N LYS A 17 -21.98 -10.26 -38.08
CA LYS A 17 -21.87 -9.55 -39.38
C LYS A 17 -21.06 -8.26 -39.21
N ARG A 18 -20.00 -8.11 -40.00
CA ARG A 18 -19.28 -6.85 -40.18
C ARG A 18 -20.08 -5.97 -41.16
N GLN A 19 -20.41 -4.73 -40.77
CA GLN A 19 -21.29 -3.87 -41.55
C GLN A 19 -20.53 -3.10 -42.64
N LEU A 20 -21.12 -3.04 -43.83
CA LEU A 20 -20.81 -2.11 -44.93
C LEU A 20 -22.13 -1.40 -45.23
N LEU A 21 -22.26 -0.14 -44.81
CA LEU A 21 -23.52 0.60 -44.93
C LEU A 21 -23.57 1.37 -46.27
N SER A 22 -24.58 1.09 -47.10
CA SER A 22 -25.06 2.00 -48.14
C SER A 22 -26.59 2.07 -48.11
N THR A 23 -27.13 3.22 -47.66
CA THR A 23 -28.42 3.85 -48.04
C THR A 23 -28.88 4.84 -46.96
N THR A 24 -29.42 5.98 -47.40
CA THR A 24 -29.81 7.14 -46.56
C THR A 24 -31.31 7.12 -46.24
N ALA A 25 -31.67 7.22 -44.96
CA ALA A 25 -33.02 7.59 -44.49
C ALA A 25 -32.91 8.39 -43.19
N SER A 26 -33.64 9.53 -43.12
CA SER A 26 -33.67 10.44 -41.96
C SER A 26 -34.88 10.18 -41.08
N TRP A 27 -34.70 10.13 -39.75
CA TRP A 27 -35.78 9.93 -38.78
C TRP A 27 -35.68 10.93 -37.63
N GLY A 28 -36.80 11.53 -37.25
CA GLY A 28 -36.91 12.46 -36.12
C GLY A 28 -36.98 11.72 -34.79
N MET A 29 -36.02 11.97 -33.91
CA MET A 29 -35.98 11.44 -32.55
C MET A 29 -35.89 12.59 -31.54
N ASN A 30 -36.47 12.39 -30.36
CA ASN A 30 -36.16 13.17 -29.17
C ASN A 30 -34.79 12.73 -28.64
N LEU A 31 -33.73 13.29 -29.21
CA LEU A 31 -32.37 13.09 -28.72
C LEU A 31 -32.20 13.83 -27.37
N PRO A 32 -31.47 13.25 -26.39
CA PRO A 32 -30.94 14.02 -25.26
C PRO A 32 -30.17 15.26 -25.76
N PRO A 33 -29.96 16.30 -24.92
CA PRO A 33 -29.10 17.42 -25.26
C PRO A 33 -27.78 16.91 -25.84
N GLY A 34 -27.40 17.40 -27.03
CA GLY A 34 -26.38 16.75 -27.86
C GLY A 34 -25.01 16.55 -27.19
N THR A 35 -24.69 17.27 -26.12
CA THR A 35 -23.42 17.16 -25.39
C THR A 35 -23.35 15.95 -24.44
N GLU A 36 -24.46 15.52 -23.84
CA GLU A 36 -24.48 14.47 -22.80
C GLU A 36 -24.12 13.08 -23.35
N LEU A 37 -24.30 12.84 -24.65
CA LEU A 37 -23.96 11.57 -25.29
C LEU A 37 -22.45 11.41 -25.53
N TYR A 38 -21.72 12.52 -25.68
CA TYR A 38 -20.30 12.50 -26.05
C TYR A 38 -19.38 12.66 -24.85
N GLU A 39 -19.82 13.37 -23.81
CA GLU A 39 -19.01 13.75 -22.64
C GLU A 39 -19.13 12.73 -21.51
N GLN A 40 -18.19 12.77 -20.54
CA GLN A 40 -18.33 12.00 -19.29
C GLN A 40 -19.20 12.80 -18.31
N THR A 41 -20.31 12.21 -17.90
CA THR A 41 -21.32 12.77 -16.98
C THR A 41 -21.38 12.07 -15.62
N ASP A 42 -20.98 10.80 -15.51
CA ASP A 42 -21.06 10.00 -14.27
C ASP A 42 -19.96 10.36 -13.24
N GLY A 43 -18.96 11.12 -13.66
CA GLY A 43 -17.81 11.46 -12.81
C GLY A 43 -17.18 12.80 -13.17
N ARG A 44 -16.71 13.51 -12.14
CA ARG A 44 -15.88 14.71 -12.25
C ARG A 44 -14.54 14.47 -11.60
N TRP A 45 -13.47 15.11 -12.07
CA TRP A 45 -12.12 14.91 -11.53
C TRP A 45 -11.64 16.11 -10.75
N LEU A 46 -11.16 15.85 -9.54
CA LEU A 46 -10.60 16.87 -8.64
C LEU A 46 -9.34 17.55 -9.20
N PHE A 47 -8.70 16.95 -10.22
CA PHE A 47 -7.53 17.47 -10.90
C PHE A 47 -7.53 17.03 -12.37
N ASN A 48 -6.91 17.82 -13.24
CA ASN A 48 -6.84 17.57 -14.69
C ASN A 48 -8.19 17.27 -15.34
N GLU A 49 -9.28 17.87 -14.83
CA GLU A 49 -10.63 17.60 -15.28
C GLU A 49 -10.80 17.78 -16.79
N ALA A 50 -10.32 18.89 -17.33
CA ALA A 50 -10.39 19.16 -18.77
C ALA A 50 -9.71 18.06 -19.59
N GLN A 51 -8.53 17.58 -19.16
CA GLN A 51 -7.84 16.47 -19.82
C GLN A 51 -8.61 15.15 -19.66
N GLN A 52 -9.10 14.84 -18.46
CA GLN A 52 -9.82 13.59 -18.17
C GLN A 52 -11.15 13.49 -18.95
N GLN A 53 -11.83 14.62 -19.13
CA GLN A 53 -13.02 14.76 -19.98
C GLN A 53 -12.66 14.59 -21.46
N GLU A 54 -11.62 15.28 -21.92
CA GLU A 54 -11.21 15.28 -23.32
C GLU A 54 -10.66 13.92 -23.79
N ILE A 55 -10.03 13.12 -22.92
CA ILE A 55 -9.62 11.74 -23.25
C ILE A 55 -10.76 10.72 -23.24
N ARG A 56 -11.85 10.99 -22.51
CA ARG A 56 -13.05 10.13 -22.44
C ARG A 56 -14.17 10.58 -23.38
N ARG A 57 -13.97 11.68 -24.10
CA ARG A 57 -14.91 12.16 -25.10
C ARG A 57 -14.93 11.22 -26.31
N VAL A 58 -16.13 10.79 -26.70
CA VAL A 58 -16.33 9.91 -27.86
C VAL A 58 -17.16 10.66 -28.89
N ASN A 59 -16.56 11.02 -30.03
CA ASN A 59 -17.24 11.75 -31.09
C ASN A 59 -17.69 10.77 -32.18
N PHE A 60 -18.98 10.44 -32.21
CA PHE A 60 -19.57 9.48 -33.14
C PHE A 60 -20.85 10.03 -33.76
N ASN A 61 -21.26 9.49 -34.91
CA ASN A 61 -22.51 9.87 -35.54
C ASN A 61 -23.67 9.06 -34.94
N VAL A 62 -24.44 9.71 -34.06
CA VAL A 62 -25.58 9.09 -33.36
C VAL A 62 -26.63 8.54 -34.32
N SER A 63 -26.95 9.27 -35.40
CA SER A 63 -27.95 8.83 -36.38
C SER A 63 -27.49 7.59 -37.15
N GLU A 64 -26.20 7.49 -37.45
CA GLU A 64 -25.61 6.32 -38.12
C GLU A 64 -25.52 5.13 -37.16
N LEU A 65 -25.18 5.34 -35.89
CA LEU A 65 -25.19 4.28 -34.88
C LEU A 65 -26.60 3.69 -34.73
N ILE A 66 -27.61 4.55 -34.69
CA ILE A 66 -29.00 4.12 -34.59
C ILE A 66 -29.43 3.36 -35.86
N ARG A 67 -28.98 3.78 -37.05
CA ARG A 67 -29.23 3.03 -38.29
C ARG A 67 -28.59 1.65 -38.25
N ALA A 68 -27.32 1.57 -37.83
CA ALA A 68 -26.61 0.31 -37.65
C ALA A 68 -27.37 -0.61 -36.68
N ALA A 69 -27.87 -0.06 -35.58
CA ALA A 69 -28.60 -0.78 -34.55
C ALA A 69 -30.01 -1.23 -34.98
N CYS A 70 -30.78 -0.40 -35.68
CA CYS A 70 -32.06 -0.81 -36.27
C CYS A 70 -31.88 -1.96 -37.26
N ALA A 71 -30.86 -1.88 -38.12
CA ALA A 71 -30.53 -2.96 -39.05
C ALA A 71 -30.13 -4.25 -38.33
N ALA A 72 -29.37 -4.14 -37.24
CA ALA A 72 -28.94 -5.27 -36.41
C ALA A 72 -30.12 -5.93 -35.67
N ALA A 73 -31.06 -5.12 -35.15
CA ALA A 73 -32.25 -5.57 -34.43
C ALA A 73 -33.39 -6.03 -35.37
N GLY A 74 -33.29 -5.79 -36.68
CA GLY A 74 -34.40 -6.00 -37.62
C GLY A 74 -35.61 -5.12 -37.30
N ALA A 75 -35.37 -3.91 -36.79
CA ALA A 75 -36.39 -2.96 -36.36
C ALA A 75 -36.63 -1.86 -37.41
N GLY A 76 -37.85 -1.32 -37.46
CA GLY A 76 -38.20 -0.21 -38.35
C GLY A 76 -37.69 1.13 -37.82
N SER A 77 -37.66 1.28 -36.49
CA SER A 77 -37.28 2.51 -35.81
C SER A 77 -36.76 2.28 -34.40
N CYS A 78 -35.89 3.18 -33.94
CA CYS A 78 -35.40 3.24 -32.58
C CYS A 78 -36.28 4.21 -31.77
N LEU A 79 -36.89 3.73 -30.70
CA LEU A 79 -37.77 4.50 -29.83
C LEU A 79 -36.98 5.38 -28.86
N SER A 80 -35.87 4.87 -28.33
CA SER A 80 -35.01 5.61 -27.41
C SER A 80 -33.57 5.11 -27.42
N ILE A 81 -32.65 6.04 -27.18
CA ILE A 81 -31.24 5.77 -26.85
C ILE A 81 -30.96 6.40 -25.48
N GLN A 82 -30.43 5.61 -24.55
CA GLN A 82 -30.10 6.07 -23.20
C GLN A 82 -28.68 5.63 -22.87
N LYS A 83 -27.83 6.57 -22.43
CA LYS A 83 -26.55 6.21 -21.81
C LYS A 83 -26.84 5.62 -20.43
N ILE A 84 -26.49 4.36 -20.21
CA ILE A 84 -26.84 3.63 -18.98
C ILE A 84 -25.64 3.45 -18.03
N ALA A 85 -24.43 3.58 -18.57
CA ALA A 85 -23.19 3.53 -17.84
C ALA A 85 -22.06 4.11 -18.69
N GLU A 86 -21.06 4.65 -18.04
CA GLU A 86 -19.81 5.05 -18.67
C GLU A 86 -18.64 4.87 -17.72
N GLY A 87 -17.72 3.99 -18.09
CA GLY A 87 -16.51 3.71 -17.33
C GLY A 87 -15.31 4.48 -17.86
N SER A 88 -14.13 4.20 -17.31
CA SER A 88 -12.88 4.79 -17.80
C SER A 88 -12.59 4.49 -19.28
N PHE A 89 -13.06 3.35 -19.78
CA PHE A 89 -12.71 2.85 -21.12
C PHE A 89 -13.87 2.80 -22.10
N ASN A 90 -15.13 2.91 -21.67
CA ASN A 90 -16.28 2.61 -22.52
C ASN A 90 -17.50 3.49 -22.16
N LYS A 91 -18.24 3.92 -23.19
CA LYS A 91 -19.60 4.46 -23.07
C LYS A 91 -20.61 3.40 -23.47
N ILE A 92 -21.62 3.18 -22.63
CA ILE A 92 -22.60 2.11 -22.79
C ILE A 92 -23.99 2.73 -22.95
N PHE A 93 -24.61 2.46 -24.10
CA PHE A 93 -25.95 2.93 -24.43
C PHE A 93 -26.91 1.75 -24.53
N ARG A 94 -28.10 1.90 -23.98
CA ARG A 94 -29.23 1.01 -24.22
C ARG A 94 -30.13 1.63 -25.29
N LEU A 95 -30.40 0.86 -26.34
CA LEU A 95 -31.30 1.22 -27.44
C LEU A 95 -32.56 0.36 -27.34
N ARG A 96 -33.73 0.98 -27.45
CA ARG A 96 -35.03 0.29 -27.49
C ARG A 96 -35.71 0.52 -28.83
N PHE A 97 -36.30 -0.53 -29.39
CA PHE A 97 -36.84 -0.52 -30.75
C PHE A 97 -38.36 -0.74 -30.78
N ASP A 98 -38.98 -0.41 -31.93
CA ASP A 98 -40.42 -0.58 -32.17
C ASP A 98 -40.90 -2.05 -32.15
N ASN A 99 -40.00 -2.99 -32.39
CA ASN A 99 -40.27 -4.43 -32.31
C ASN A 99 -40.14 -5.01 -30.89
N SER A 100 -40.09 -4.17 -29.85
CA SER A 100 -39.95 -4.55 -28.44
C SER A 100 -38.60 -5.19 -28.07
N GLN A 101 -37.62 -5.22 -28.98
CA GLN A 101 -36.25 -5.62 -28.64
C GLN A 101 -35.46 -4.45 -28.05
N SER A 102 -34.39 -4.78 -27.33
CA SER A 102 -33.35 -3.84 -26.93
C SER A 102 -31.96 -4.38 -27.22
N LEU A 103 -31.04 -3.46 -27.48
CA LEU A 103 -29.62 -3.74 -27.68
C LEU A 103 -28.78 -2.83 -26.80
N ILE A 104 -27.59 -3.31 -26.44
CA ILE A 104 -26.53 -2.51 -25.85
C ILE A 104 -25.54 -2.11 -26.94
N ALA A 105 -25.28 -0.82 -27.07
CA ALA A 105 -24.15 -0.29 -27.83
C ALA A 105 -23.02 0.09 -26.86
N ARG A 106 -21.85 -0.51 -27.06
CA ARG A 106 -20.64 -0.18 -26.32
C ARG A 106 -19.65 0.50 -27.27
N LEU A 107 -19.19 1.69 -26.91
CA LEU A 107 -18.22 2.48 -27.66
C LEU A 107 -16.98 2.74 -26.79
N PRO A 108 -15.76 2.42 -27.26
CA PRO A 108 -14.54 2.62 -26.48
C PRO A 108 -14.12 4.10 -26.46
N SER A 109 -13.61 4.55 -25.31
CA SER A 109 -12.95 5.84 -25.10
C SER A 109 -11.53 5.78 -25.65
N SER A 110 -11.38 6.01 -26.96
CA SER A 110 -10.20 5.65 -27.78
C SER A 110 -8.85 6.14 -27.28
N ARG A 111 -8.76 7.32 -26.63
CA ARG A 111 -7.47 7.90 -26.25
C ARG A 111 -6.73 7.12 -25.17
N MET A 112 -7.39 6.20 -24.46
CA MET A 112 -6.72 5.28 -23.54
C MET A 112 -5.99 4.12 -24.24
N PHE A 113 -6.36 3.81 -25.49
CA PHE A 113 -5.83 2.67 -26.25
C PHE A 113 -4.89 3.10 -27.38
N GLY A 114 -4.58 4.39 -27.51
CA GLY A 114 -3.72 4.91 -28.58
C GLY A 114 -4.16 4.41 -29.96
N SER A 115 -3.21 3.85 -30.71
CA SER A 115 -3.42 3.22 -32.03
C SER A 115 -4.07 1.82 -31.98
N GLY A 116 -4.28 1.26 -30.78
CA GLY A 116 -4.71 -0.13 -30.54
C GLY A 116 -6.21 -0.39 -30.52
N VAL A 117 -7.07 0.64 -30.59
CA VAL A 117 -8.55 0.50 -30.44
C VAL A 117 -9.14 -0.52 -31.40
N SER A 118 -8.68 -0.52 -32.66
CA SER A 118 -9.18 -1.42 -33.70
C SER A 118 -8.90 -2.89 -33.35
N TYR A 119 -7.71 -3.16 -32.78
CA TYR A 119 -7.32 -4.48 -32.30
C TYR A 119 -8.12 -4.89 -31.06
N ALA A 120 -8.32 -3.97 -30.11
CA ALA A 120 -9.11 -4.23 -28.91
C ALA A 120 -10.54 -4.67 -29.24
N ILE A 121 -11.24 -3.95 -30.12
CA ILE A 121 -12.62 -4.30 -30.52
C ILE A 121 -12.67 -5.62 -31.29
N ALA A 122 -11.79 -5.80 -32.28
CA ALA A 122 -11.77 -7.02 -33.07
C ALA A 122 -11.46 -8.26 -32.19
N SER A 123 -10.57 -8.10 -31.22
CA SER A 123 -10.19 -9.20 -30.34
C SER A 123 -11.26 -9.56 -29.32
N GLU A 124 -11.89 -8.55 -28.73
CA GLU A 124 -12.96 -8.76 -27.77
C GLU A 124 -14.15 -9.49 -28.40
N VAL A 125 -14.58 -9.09 -29.60
CA VAL A 125 -15.69 -9.75 -30.29
C VAL A 125 -15.36 -11.20 -30.64
N ALA A 126 -14.14 -11.46 -31.13
CA ALA A 126 -13.69 -12.82 -31.42
C ALA A 126 -13.67 -13.68 -30.14
N THR A 127 -13.16 -13.12 -29.05
CA THR A 127 -13.08 -13.80 -27.74
C THR A 127 -14.45 -14.12 -27.18
N MET A 128 -15.38 -13.15 -27.13
CA MET A 128 -16.75 -13.37 -26.66
C MET A 128 -17.46 -14.45 -27.48
N THR A 129 -17.26 -14.45 -28.80
CA THR A 129 -17.85 -15.46 -29.69
C THR A 129 -17.33 -16.85 -29.36
N ILE A 130 -16.03 -17.02 -29.11
CA ILE A 130 -15.43 -18.31 -28.74
C ILE A 130 -15.85 -18.74 -27.33
N ALA A 131 -15.85 -17.82 -26.36
CA ALA A 131 -16.28 -18.09 -24.99
C ALA A 131 -17.71 -18.66 -24.97
N ARG A 132 -18.64 -17.99 -25.65
CA ARG A 132 -20.04 -18.42 -25.72
C ARG A 132 -20.22 -19.72 -26.50
N GLU A 133 -19.74 -19.78 -27.73
CA GLU A 133 -20.14 -20.83 -28.68
C GLU A 133 -19.28 -22.10 -28.59
N LYS A 134 -18.11 -22.03 -27.96
CA LYS A 134 -17.14 -23.14 -27.92
C LYS A 134 -16.73 -23.53 -26.51
N LEU A 135 -16.61 -22.57 -25.60
CA LEU A 135 -16.22 -22.84 -24.21
C LEU A 135 -17.44 -22.99 -23.29
N ASN A 136 -18.65 -22.70 -23.79
CA ASN A 136 -19.89 -22.72 -23.01
C ASN A 136 -19.80 -21.80 -21.78
N VAL A 137 -19.18 -20.64 -21.94
CA VAL A 137 -19.11 -19.57 -20.93
C VAL A 137 -20.04 -18.45 -21.39
N HIS A 138 -20.98 -18.05 -20.56
CA HIS A 138 -22.00 -17.10 -21.00
C HIS A 138 -21.45 -15.67 -21.11
N THR A 139 -21.64 -15.09 -22.29
CA THR A 139 -21.32 -13.70 -22.61
C THR A 139 -22.50 -13.08 -23.36
N PRO A 140 -22.70 -11.76 -23.35
CA PRO A 140 -23.70 -11.12 -24.22
C PRO A 140 -23.47 -11.51 -25.68
N ARG A 141 -24.54 -11.83 -26.42
CA ARG A 141 -24.40 -12.17 -27.84
C ARG A 141 -24.08 -10.92 -28.66
N VAL A 142 -22.96 -10.91 -29.37
CA VAL A 142 -22.63 -9.83 -30.31
C VAL A 142 -23.51 -9.94 -31.56
N VAL A 143 -24.24 -8.86 -31.87
CA VAL A 143 -25.19 -8.81 -32.99
C VAL A 143 -24.55 -8.14 -34.21
N ALA A 144 -23.85 -7.03 -34.01
CA ALA A 144 -23.13 -6.29 -35.03
C ALA A 144 -21.99 -5.49 -34.39
N TRP A 145 -20.94 -5.16 -35.14
CA TRP A 145 -19.80 -4.43 -34.61
C TRP A 145 -18.98 -3.81 -35.75
N SER A 146 -18.15 -2.83 -35.40
CA SER A 146 -17.19 -2.21 -36.29
C SER A 146 -15.94 -1.79 -35.53
N LYS A 147 -14.78 -1.94 -36.17
CA LYS A 147 -13.47 -1.50 -35.67
C LYS A 147 -12.93 -0.28 -36.40
N GLU A 148 -13.70 0.28 -37.34
CA GLU A 148 -13.29 1.39 -38.17
C GLU A 148 -13.65 2.72 -37.50
N SER A 149 -12.71 3.65 -37.49
CA SER A 149 -12.94 5.05 -37.10
C SER A 149 -13.07 5.99 -38.29
N ASP A 150 -12.81 5.50 -39.51
CA ASP A 150 -12.88 6.26 -40.75
C ASP A 150 -14.33 6.28 -41.27
N THR A 151 -14.91 7.47 -41.38
CA THR A 151 -16.29 7.68 -41.85
C THR A 151 -16.51 7.22 -43.29
N SER A 152 -15.44 7.09 -44.09
CA SER A 152 -15.51 6.55 -45.45
C SER A 152 -15.71 5.03 -45.47
N LYS A 153 -15.28 4.33 -44.40
CA LYS A 153 -15.43 2.87 -44.26
C LYS A 153 -16.66 2.52 -43.42
N ASP A 154 -16.92 3.28 -42.37
CA ASP A 154 -18.08 3.13 -41.51
C ASP A 154 -18.67 4.50 -41.15
N PRO A 155 -19.90 4.82 -41.62
CA PRO A 155 -20.55 6.10 -41.36
C PRO A 155 -20.72 6.49 -39.88
N VAL A 156 -20.69 5.52 -38.95
CA VAL A 156 -20.72 5.80 -37.50
C VAL A 156 -19.51 6.65 -37.10
N GLY A 157 -18.38 6.50 -37.80
CA GLY A 157 -17.16 7.26 -37.58
C GLY A 157 -16.45 6.93 -36.27
N TRP A 158 -16.83 5.84 -35.62
CA TRP A 158 -16.22 5.37 -34.37
C TRP A 158 -16.38 3.85 -34.22
N PRO A 159 -15.40 3.14 -33.64
CA PRO A 159 -15.56 1.73 -33.32
C PRO A 159 -16.71 1.48 -32.33
N TYR A 160 -17.44 0.38 -32.49
CA TYR A 160 -18.56 0.03 -31.62
C TYR A 160 -18.83 -1.47 -31.61
N VAL A 161 -19.48 -1.93 -30.53
CA VAL A 161 -20.06 -3.28 -30.43
C VAL A 161 -21.54 -3.13 -30.08
N LEU A 162 -22.41 -3.70 -30.92
CA LEU A 162 -23.84 -3.87 -30.66
C LEU A 162 -24.07 -5.31 -30.20
N MET A 163 -24.61 -5.46 -29.00
CA MET A 163 -24.82 -6.75 -28.37
C MET A 163 -26.18 -6.83 -27.69
N GLU A 164 -26.56 -8.06 -27.34
CA GLU A 164 -27.73 -8.37 -26.53
C GLU A 164 -27.79 -7.54 -25.24
N ASP A 165 -28.98 -7.02 -24.93
CA ASP A 165 -29.30 -6.44 -23.62
C ASP A 165 -29.70 -7.57 -22.66
N VAL A 166 -28.72 -8.01 -21.86
CA VAL A 166 -28.90 -9.09 -20.89
C VAL A 166 -29.94 -8.68 -19.84
N ASP A 167 -30.98 -9.49 -19.67
CA ASP A 167 -32.00 -9.25 -18.64
C ASP A 167 -31.47 -9.64 -17.26
N GLY A 168 -30.91 -8.66 -16.56
CA GLY A 168 -30.33 -8.88 -15.24
C GLY A 168 -29.84 -7.59 -14.60
N VAL A 169 -29.13 -7.75 -13.50
CA VAL A 169 -28.39 -6.68 -12.82
C VAL A 169 -26.95 -7.11 -12.60
N SER A 170 -26.07 -6.12 -12.53
CA SER A 170 -24.68 -6.34 -12.16
C SER A 170 -24.59 -6.86 -10.72
N LEU A 171 -23.76 -7.88 -10.51
CA LEU A 171 -23.66 -8.60 -9.26
C LEU A 171 -23.14 -7.68 -8.13
N ASP A 172 -22.32 -6.68 -8.40
CA ASP A 172 -21.85 -5.71 -7.40
C ASP A 172 -22.98 -5.05 -6.60
N LYS A 173 -24.10 -4.72 -7.26
CA LYS A 173 -25.29 -4.12 -6.64
C LYS A 173 -25.98 -5.07 -5.67
N GLU A 174 -25.88 -6.36 -5.93
CA GLU A 174 -26.47 -7.40 -5.09
C GLU A 174 -25.47 -8.01 -4.11
N TRP A 175 -24.17 -7.91 -4.37
CA TRP A 175 -23.11 -8.64 -3.67
C TRP A 175 -23.12 -8.37 -2.17
N LEU A 176 -23.46 -7.16 -1.74
CA LEU A 176 -23.49 -6.78 -0.32
C LEU A 176 -24.88 -6.92 0.32
N MET A 177 -25.90 -7.34 -0.43
CA MET A 177 -27.26 -7.50 0.09
C MET A 177 -27.35 -8.68 1.10
N PRO A 178 -28.24 -8.60 2.10
CA PRO A 178 -28.40 -9.66 3.12
C PRO A 178 -28.75 -11.05 2.55
N GLU A 179 -29.40 -11.09 1.39
CA GLU A 179 -29.82 -12.32 0.70
C GLU A 179 -28.63 -13.06 0.07
N MET A 180 -27.51 -12.38 -0.19
CA MET A 180 -26.27 -12.99 -0.69
C MET A 180 -25.50 -13.72 0.42
N ARG A 181 -26.06 -14.83 0.91
CA ARG A 181 -25.48 -15.69 1.95
C ARG A 181 -25.88 -17.15 1.74
N GLY A 182 -25.05 -18.10 2.17
CA GLY A 182 -25.39 -19.54 2.09
C GLY A 182 -25.44 -20.06 0.65
N GLY A 183 -26.53 -20.73 0.28
CA GLY A 183 -26.72 -21.42 -1.00
C GLY A 183 -26.39 -20.58 -2.25
N PRO A 184 -26.98 -19.38 -2.44
CA PRO A 184 -26.71 -18.54 -3.60
C PRO A 184 -25.22 -18.19 -3.80
N VAL A 185 -24.52 -17.91 -2.70
CA VAL A 185 -23.07 -17.64 -2.74
C VAL A 185 -22.30 -18.89 -3.15
N ALA A 186 -22.63 -20.03 -2.56
CA ALA A 186 -21.96 -21.29 -2.89
C ALA A 186 -22.16 -21.67 -4.35
N GLU A 187 -23.37 -21.49 -4.88
CA GLU A 187 -23.71 -21.76 -6.28
C GLU A 187 -22.92 -20.83 -7.21
N LEU A 188 -22.97 -19.52 -6.98
CA LEU A 188 -22.24 -18.54 -7.80
C LEU A 188 -20.74 -18.85 -7.84
N LEU A 189 -20.10 -19.04 -6.68
CA LEU A 189 -18.65 -19.29 -6.62
C LEU A 189 -18.28 -20.60 -7.34
N THR A 190 -19.15 -21.61 -7.27
CA THR A 190 -18.99 -22.87 -8.00
C THR A 190 -19.09 -22.65 -9.51
N GLN A 191 -20.10 -21.91 -9.98
CA GLN A 191 -20.28 -21.64 -11.41
C GLN A 191 -19.12 -20.81 -11.98
N VAL A 192 -18.69 -19.76 -11.27
CA VAL A 192 -17.53 -18.96 -11.69
C VAL A 192 -16.26 -19.82 -11.74
N GLY A 193 -16.04 -20.70 -10.77
CA GLY A 193 -14.92 -21.65 -10.79
C GLY A 193 -14.96 -22.61 -11.98
N ASN A 194 -16.15 -23.13 -12.30
CA ASN A 194 -16.39 -23.98 -13.47
C ASN A 194 -16.16 -23.22 -14.79
N ASP A 195 -16.59 -21.96 -14.89
CA ASP A 195 -16.34 -21.10 -16.05
C ASP A 195 -14.87 -20.80 -16.23
N MET A 196 -14.14 -20.46 -15.16
CA MET A 196 -12.68 -20.31 -15.21
C MET A 196 -12.01 -21.61 -15.70
N HIS A 197 -12.48 -22.78 -15.25
CA HIS A 197 -11.98 -24.03 -15.78
C HIS A 197 -12.25 -24.17 -17.27
N ARG A 198 -13.50 -23.95 -17.73
CA ARG A 198 -13.90 -23.99 -19.14
C ARG A 198 -13.04 -23.09 -20.03
N MET A 199 -12.72 -21.87 -19.58
CA MET A 199 -11.87 -20.93 -20.32
C MET A 199 -10.46 -21.48 -20.56
N THR A 200 -9.92 -22.22 -19.58
CA THR A 200 -8.53 -22.69 -19.60
C THR A 200 -8.34 -24.06 -20.24
N VAL A 201 -9.38 -24.71 -20.76
CA VAL A 201 -9.28 -26.06 -21.35
C VAL A 201 -8.60 -26.06 -22.72
N ALA A 202 -8.85 -25.03 -23.55
CA ALA A 202 -8.37 -24.99 -24.92
C ALA A 202 -6.86 -24.61 -24.99
N PRO A 203 -5.98 -25.48 -25.55
CA PRO A 203 -4.58 -25.12 -25.79
C PRO A 203 -4.42 -24.23 -27.02
N PHE A 204 -3.56 -23.22 -26.89
CA PHE A 204 -3.10 -22.40 -28.00
C PHE A 204 -1.60 -22.62 -28.23
N SER A 205 -1.15 -22.52 -29.49
CA SER A 205 0.25 -22.71 -29.86
C SER A 205 1.08 -21.42 -29.84
N GLN A 206 0.42 -20.26 -29.79
CA GLN A 206 1.05 -18.94 -29.81
C GLN A 206 0.51 -18.06 -28.68
N LEU A 207 1.29 -17.05 -28.32
CA LEU A 207 0.99 -16.00 -27.35
C LEU A 207 0.48 -14.75 -28.06
N GLY A 208 -0.56 -14.10 -27.52
CA GLY A 208 -1.14 -12.89 -28.11
C GLY A 208 -2.61 -12.71 -27.73
N SER A 209 -3.46 -12.31 -28.68
CA SER A 209 -4.91 -12.21 -28.49
C SER A 209 -5.68 -12.86 -29.65
N LEU A 210 -6.95 -13.21 -29.43
CA LEU A 210 -7.76 -13.89 -30.44
C LEU A 210 -8.38 -12.91 -31.43
N TYR A 211 -8.45 -13.28 -32.71
CA TYR A 211 -9.09 -12.51 -33.77
C TYR A 211 -9.79 -13.42 -34.77
N PHE A 212 -10.78 -12.90 -35.50
CA PHE A 212 -11.23 -13.58 -36.71
C PHE A 212 -10.15 -13.48 -37.82
N PRO A 213 -10.00 -14.51 -38.67
CA PRO A 213 -9.00 -14.50 -39.74
C PRO A 213 -9.08 -13.29 -40.67
N ALA A 214 -10.28 -12.79 -40.95
CA ALA A 214 -10.52 -11.64 -41.82
C ALA A 214 -10.07 -10.29 -41.23
N ASP A 215 -9.76 -10.26 -39.94
CA ASP A 215 -9.37 -9.05 -39.23
C ASP A 215 -7.85 -8.85 -39.12
N LEU A 216 -7.08 -9.84 -39.55
CA LEU A 216 -5.63 -9.86 -39.48
C LEU A 216 -5.01 -9.64 -40.88
N PRO A 217 -3.81 -9.02 -40.95
CA PRO A 217 -3.07 -8.91 -42.20
C PRO A 217 -2.62 -10.28 -42.73
N SER A 218 -2.39 -10.38 -44.05
CA SER A 218 -2.31 -11.65 -44.79
C SER A 218 -0.98 -12.45 -44.71
N ALA A 219 -0.11 -12.28 -43.70
CA ALA A 219 1.18 -13.00 -43.58
C ALA A 219 1.75 -13.08 -42.15
N PRO A 220 2.64 -14.05 -41.79
CA PRO A 220 2.75 -15.49 -42.14
C PRO A 220 1.87 -16.33 -41.17
N PRO A 221 1.95 -17.69 -41.02
CA PRO A 221 0.83 -18.49 -40.53
C PRO A 221 0.56 -18.24 -39.04
N LEU A 222 -0.40 -17.38 -38.77
CA LEU A 222 -1.00 -17.23 -37.45
C LEU A 222 -1.58 -18.61 -37.09
N ALA A 223 -1.02 -19.23 -36.06
CA ALA A 223 -1.46 -20.53 -35.62
C ALA A 223 -2.81 -20.35 -34.90
N ALA A 224 -3.66 -21.35 -35.04
CA ALA A 224 -4.89 -21.43 -34.30
C ALA A 224 -4.84 -22.66 -33.39
N PRO A 225 -5.69 -22.73 -32.35
CA PRO A 225 -5.91 -23.98 -31.64
C PRO A 225 -6.31 -25.04 -32.64
N MET A 226 -5.74 -26.24 -32.54
CA MET A 226 -6.03 -27.39 -33.42
C MET A 226 -7.53 -27.73 -33.53
N VAL A 227 -8.36 -27.22 -32.61
CA VAL A 227 -9.83 -27.39 -32.53
C VAL A 227 -10.63 -26.18 -33.05
N LEU A 228 -10.02 -24.99 -33.14
CA LEU A 228 -10.67 -23.72 -33.50
C LEU A 228 -10.07 -23.06 -34.75
N GLU A 229 -9.27 -23.81 -35.51
CA GLU A 229 -8.52 -23.31 -36.69
C GLU A 229 -9.37 -22.75 -37.82
N ASP A 230 -10.67 -23.03 -37.88
CA ASP A 230 -11.52 -22.42 -38.91
C ASP A 230 -12.19 -21.12 -38.44
N LEU A 231 -12.12 -20.79 -37.14
CA LEU A 231 -12.90 -19.71 -36.52
C LEU A 231 -12.06 -18.51 -36.08
N VAL A 232 -10.92 -18.75 -35.43
CA VAL A 232 -10.08 -17.69 -34.87
C VAL A 232 -8.59 -17.96 -35.07
N ARG A 233 -7.78 -16.91 -34.91
CA ARG A 233 -6.32 -16.92 -34.98
C ARG A 233 -5.75 -16.17 -33.79
N VAL A 234 -4.58 -16.58 -33.31
CA VAL A 234 -3.80 -15.74 -32.38
C VAL A 234 -3.08 -14.67 -33.20
N GLY A 235 -3.26 -13.41 -32.82
CA GLY A 235 -2.65 -12.25 -33.47
C GLY A 235 -1.97 -11.34 -32.44
N PRO A 236 -1.68 -10.07 -32.82
CA PRO A 236 -1.06 -9.11 -31.93
C PRO A 236 -1.83 -8.95 -30.61
N ILE A 237 -1.14 -8.75 -29.50
CA ILE A 237 -1.79 -8.58 -28.19
C ILE A 237 -2.67 -7.32 -28.17
N ALA A 238 -3.90 -7.48 -27.71
CA ALA A 238 -4.92 -6.43 -27.67
C ALA A 238 -5.06 -5.77 -26.29
N ASP A 239 -4.26 -6.19 -25.31
CA ASP A 239 -4.26 -5.65 -23.95
C ASP A 239 -3.89 -4.15 -23.98
N PRO A 240 -4.75 -3.26 -23.46
CA PRO A 240 -4.48 -1.82 -23.41
C PRO A 240 -3.10 -1.42 -22.84
N LEU A 241 -2.52 -2.21 -21.94
CA LEU A 241 -1.20 -1.91 -21.36
C LEU A 241 -0.09 -1.77 -22.42
N TRP A 242 -0.22 -2.47 -23.55
CA TRP A 242 0.69 -2.49 -24.69
C TRP A 242 0.48 -1.34 -25.69
N TRP A 243 -0.58 -0.54 -25.51
CA TRP A 243 -1.01 0.50 -26.44
C TRP A 243 -1.18 1.87 -25.80
N ARG A 244 -0.69 2.05 -24.58
CA ARG A 244 -0.70 3.34 -23.88
C ARG A 244 0.09 4.40 -24.64
N SER A 245 -0.08 5.67 -24.26
CA SER A 245 0.77 6.74 -24.79
C SER A 245 2.25 6.42 -24.55
N TYR A 246 3.12 6.79 -25.50
CA TYR A 246 4.55 6.46 -25.53
C TYR A 246 4.86 4.98 -25.82
N HIS A 247 3.83 4.14 -25.87
CA HIS A 247 3.86 2.70 -26.14
C HIS A 247 3.13 2.36 -27.46
N ASP A 248 2.63 3.36 -28.18
CA ASP A 248 1.65 3.26 -29.26
C ASP A 248 2.24 3.32 -30.67
N GLU A 249 3.56 3.20 -30.80
CA GLU A 249 4.23 3.20 -32.11
C GLU A 249 3.80 2.00 -32.96
N PRO A 250 3.29 2.20 -34.19
CA PRO A 250 2.69 1.12 -34.97
C PRO A 250 3.64 -0.01 -35.36
N HIS A 251 4.95 0.24 -35.39
CA HIS A 251 5.97 -0.71 -35.85
C HIS A 251 6.58 -1.56 -34.73
N LEU A 252 6.24 -1.30 -33.46
CA LEU A 252 6.72 -2.10 -32.35
C LEU A 252 6.07 -3.49 -32.37
N ASP A 253 6.88 -4.49 -32.06
CA ASP A 253 6.48 -5.88 -31.99
C ASP A 253 5.44 -6.11 -30.89
N ARG A 254 4.27 -6.61 -31.29
CA ARG A 254 3.14 -6.95 -30.41
C ARG A 254 2.67 -8.39 -30.65
N GLY A 255 3.49 -9.19 -31.32
CA GLY A 255 3.20 -10.60 -31.57
C GLY A 255 2.37 -10.86 -32.83
N PRO A 256 1.87 -12.10 -32.99
CA PRO A 256 1.95 -13.17 -31.99
C PRO A 256 3.36 -13.73 -31.80
N TRP A 257 3.59 -14.39 -30.67
CA TRP A 257 4.88 -15.01 -30.33
C TRP A 257 4.76 -16.51 -30.13
N GLU A 258 5.83 -17.26 -30.38
CA GLU A 258 5.89 -18.72 -30.16
C GLU A 258 6.51 -19.07 -28.80
N THR A 259 7.37 -18.20 -28.28
CA THR A 259 8.12 -18.44 -27.05
C THR A 259 7.79 -17.40 -25.98
N LEU A 260 7.93 -17.82 -24.72
CA LEU A 260 7.80 -16.90 -23.57
C LEU A 260 8.92 -15.85 -23.57
N GLU A 261 10.11 -16.22 -24.02
CA GLU A 261 11.26 -15.30 -24.13
C GLU A 261 10.95 -14.14 -25.09
N ASP A 262 10.42 -14.43 -26.28
CA ASP A 262 10.06 -13.40 -27.27
C ASP A 262 9.01 -12.43 -26.72
N TYR A 263 8.01 -12.97 -26.02
CA TYR A 263 6.94 -12.19 -25.37
C TYR A 263 7.51 -11.22 -24.31
N ILE A 264 8.33 -11.72 -23.38
CA ILE A 264 8.92 -10.88 -22.33
C ILE A 264 9.87 -9.84 -22.93
N ASN A 265 10.72 -10.25 -23.89
CA ASN A 265 11.63 -9.32 -24.56
C ASN A 265 10.89 -8.27 -25.40
N ALA A 266 9.73 -8.58 -25.96
CA ALA A 266 8.88 -7.60 -26.64
C ALA A 266 8.38 -6.53 -25.67
N ALA A 267 7.90 -6.92 -24.48
CA ALA A 267 7.50 -5.97 -23.43
C ALA A 267 8.69 -5.08 -23.00
N VAL A 268 9.89 -5.66 -22.82
CA VAL A 268 11.11 -4.92 -22.48
C VAL A 268 11.49 -3.92 -23.57
N ARG A 269 11.48 -4.32 -24.85
CA ARG A 269 11.78 -3.44 -25.99
C ARG A 269 10.83 -2.24 -26.02
N LEU A 270 9.55 -2.51 -25.80
CA LEU A 270 8.49 -1.52 -25.85
C LEU A 270 8.65 -0.49 -24.71
N GLU A 271 8.99 -0.95 -23.49
CA GLU A 271 9.31 -0.06 -22.37
C GLU A 271 10.57 0.78 -22.63
N ARG A 272 11.63 0.19 -23.19
CA ARG A 272 12.85 0.93 -23.56
C ARG A 272 12.57 2.02 -24.60
N CYS A 273 11.71 1.76 -25.59
CA CYS A 273 11.28 2.79 -26.52
C CYS A 273 10.54 3.94 -25.82
N ALA A 274 9.70 3.64 -24.82
CA ALA A 274 9.06 4.67 -24.01
C ALA A 274 10.09 5.51 -23.23
N ILE A 275 11.12 4.89 -22.64
CA ILE A 275 12.24 5.58 -21.96
C ILE A 275 12.92 6.57 -22.90
N GLU A 276 13.28 6.15 -24.12
CA GLU A 276 13.93 7.03 -25.09
C GLU A 276 13.07 8.24 -25.46
N ARG A 277 11.75 8.03 -25.58
CA ARG A 277 10.81 9.11 -25.88
C ARG A 277 10.66 10.07 -24.70
N HIS A 278 10.56 9.55 -23.48
CA HIS A 278 10.55 10.37 -22.26
C HIS A 278 11.85 11.18 -22.08
N ARG A 279 13.00 10.65 -22.50
CA ARG A 279 14.27 11.41 -22.51
C ARG A 279 14.27 12.54 -23.52
N LYS A 280 13.64 12.35 -24.69
CA LYS A 280 13.51 13.38 -25.73
C LYS A 280 12.54 14.49 -25.31
N ASP A 281 11.50 14.15 -24.55
CA ASP A 281 10.57 15.10 -23.96
C ASP A 281 10.41 14.86 -22.44
N PRO A 282 11.33 15.37 -21.60
CA PRO A 282 11.25 15.17 -20.15
C PRO A 282 9.99 15.75 -19.50
N SER A 283 9.31 16.70 -20.16
CA SER A 283 8.06 17.29 -19.64
C SER A 283 6.93 16.26 -19.57
N SER A 284 6.99 15.23 -20.40
CA SER A 284 6.05 14.10 -20.41
C SER A 284 6.04 13.28 -19.12
N LEU A 285 7.14 13.28 -18.36
CA LEU A 285 7.24 12.58 -17.07
C LEU A 285 6.39 13.22 -15.98
N SER A 286 5.92 14.46 -16.16
CA SER A 286 5.04 15.16 -15.20
C SER A 286 3.72 14.44 -14.90
N TYR A 287 3.33 13.49 -15.76
CA TYR A 287 2.15 12.65 -15.62
C TYR A 287 2.46 11.22 -15.15
N THR A 288 3.71 10.96 -14.77
CA THR A 288 4.21 9.66 -14.29
C THR A 288 4.71 9.79 -12.85
N LYS A 289 5.03 8.67 -12.21
CA LYS A 289 5.73 8.64 -10.92
C LYS A 289 7.26 8.66 -11.07
N SER A 290 7.78 8.65 -12.29
CA SER A 290 9.23 8.61 -12.56
C SER A 290 9.82 10.00 -12.76
N SER A 291 11.03 10.18 -12.26
CA SER A 291 11.95 11.25 -12.62
C SER A 291 12.88 10.84 -13.77
N VAL A 292 13.71 11.77 -14.26
CA VAL A 292 14.72 11.46 -15.29
C VAL A 292 15.78 10.50 -14.72
N GLU A 293 16.13 10.65 -13.45
CA GLU A 293 17.06 9.78 -12.73
C GLU A 293 16.50 8.37 -12.56
N ASP A 294 15.18 8.24 -12.37
CA ASP A 294 14.51 6.95 -12.26
C ASP A 294 14.58 6.15 -13.58
N LEU A 295 14.59 6.80 -14.74
CA LEU A 295 14.68 6.11 -16.03
C LEU A 295 15.95 5.27 -16.17
N VAL A 296 17.08 5.74 -15.62
CA VAL A 296 18.34 4.97 -15.61
C VAL A 296 18.19 3.71 -14.76
N GLN A 297 17.50 3.82 -13.63
CA GLN A 297 17.23 2.67 -12.77
C GLN A 297 16.29 1.68 -13.44
N VAL A 298 15.24 2.17 -14.12
CA VAL A 298 14.33 1.33 -14.89
C VAL A 298 15.08 0.55 -15.96
N GLU A 299 15.99 1.18 -16.72
CA GLU A 299 16.82 0.45 -17.70
C GLU A 299 17.63 -0.68 -17.07
N HIS A 300 18.31 -0.43 -15.94
CA HIS A 300 19.07 -1.48 -15.24
C HIS A 300 18.18 -2.63 -14.75
N LEU A 301 16.94 -2.35 -14.36
CA LEU A 301 15.98 -3.40 -13.99
C LEU A 301 15.51 -4.18 -15.24
N LEU A 302 15.30 -3.50 -16.36
CA LEU A 302 14.95 -4.15 -17.64
C LEU A 302 16.08 -5.04 -18.18
N ASP A 303 17.35 -4.71 -17.90
CA ASP A 303 18.48 -5.58 -18.21
C ASP A 303 18.39 -6.91 -17.45
N LYS A 304 17.97 -6.88 -16.18
CA LYS A 304 17.73 -8.09 -15.37
C LYS A 304 16.55 -8.90 -15.89
N VAL A 305 15.48 -8.24 -16.34
CA VAL A 305 14.35 -8.91 -17.01
C VAL A 305 14.81 -9.59 -18.30
N THR A 306 15.66 -8.92 -19.09
CA THR A 306 16.25 -9.48 -20.32
C THR A 306 17.08 -10.72 -20.01
N ALA A 307 17.88 -10.69 -18.94
CA ALA A 307 18.65 -11.85 -18.47
C ALA A 307 17.76 -12.99 -17.95
N LEU A 308 16.61 -12.66 -17.34
CA LEU A 308 15.64 -13.62 -16.82
C LEU A 308 14.86 -14.35 -17.92
N ALA A 309 14.48 -13.64 -18.99
CA ALA A 309 13.58 -14.12 -20.05
C ALA A 309 13.91 -15.53 -20.60
N PRO A 310 15.16 -15.86 -21.02
CA PRO A 310 15.47 -17.18 -21.59
C PRO A 310 15.39 -18.34 -20.57
N HIS A 311 15.42 -18.04 -19.26
CA HIS A 311 15.41 -19.05 -18.20
C HIS A 311 14.01 -19.31 -17.64
N LEU A 312 13.07 -18.39 -17.85
CA LEU A 312 11.79 -18.38 -17.16
C LEU A 312 10.93 -19.62 -17.45
N GLN A 313 10.83 -20.03 -18.72
CA GLN A 313 10.10 -21.23 -19.10
C GLN A 313 10.71 -22.49 -18.47
N GLN A 314 12.02 -22.67 -18.59
CA GLN A 314 12.70 -23.83 -18.03
C GLN A 314 12.60 -23.88 -16.49
N ALA A 315 12.65 -22.73 -15.82
CA ALA A 315 12.50 -22.64 -14.37
C ALA A 315 11.08 -23.08 -13.95
N ILE A 316 10.04 -22.60 -14.62
CA ILE A 316 8.65 -23.03 -14.38
C ILE A 316 8.50 -24.53 -14.64
N GLU A 317 9.05 -25.04 -15.74
CA GLU A 317 8.94 -26.46 -16.10
C GLU A 317 9.67 -27.39 -15.13
N ARG A 318 10.77 -26.95 -14.50
CA ARG A 318 11.51 -27.76 -13.52
C ARG A 318 10.86 -27.75 -12.13
N ALA A 319 10.41 -26.59 -11.68
CA ALA A 319 9.86 -26.42 -10.34
C ALA A 319 8.36 -26.73 -10.26
N SER A 320 7.65 -26.79 -11.39
CA SER A 320 6.22 -27.12 -11.40
C SER A 320 5.97 -28.62 -11.29
N PRO A 321 4.98 -29.05 -10.49
CA PRO A 321 4.51 -30.43 -10.48
C PRO A 321 3.73 -30.82 -11.76
N PHE A 322 3.24 -29.84 -12.53
CA PHE A 322 2.53 -30.06 -13.80
C PHE A 322 3.06 -29.15 -14.91
N PRO A 323 4.30 -29.35 -15.40
CA PRO A 323 4.97 -28.44 -16.34
C PRO A 323 4.14 -28.14 -17.59
N ALA A 324 3.61 -29.18 -18.23
CA ALA A 324 2.81 -29.05 -19.45
C ALA A 324 1.53 -28.24 -19.24
N ARG A 325 0.93 -28.29 -18.03
CA ARG A 325 -0.30 -27.54 -17.73
C ARG A 325 0.00 -26.09 -17.34
N PHE A 326 1.08 -25.84 -16.63
CA PHE A 326 1.50 -24.48 -16.24
C PHE A 326 1.93 -23.65 -17.45
N MET A 327 2.65 -24.30 -18.38
CA MET A 327 3.12 -23.68 -19.63
C MET A 327 2.10 -23.76 -20.77
N GLN A 328 0.91 -24.30 -20.54
CA GLN A 328 -0.15 -24.32 -21.55
C GLN A 328 -0.64 -22.89 -21.79
N ASN A 329 -0.60 -22.44 -23.04
CA ASN A 329 -1.24 -21.18 -23.41
C ASN A 329 -2.75 -21.36 -23.38
N VAL A 330 -3.43 -20.53 -22.60
CA VAL A 330 -4.88 -20.63 -22.31
C VAL A 330 -5.55 -19.27 -22.43
N LEU A 331 -6.88 -19.29 -22.49
CA LEU A 331 -7.69 -18.09 -22.35
C LEU A 331 -8.13 -17.96 -20.89
N LEU A 332 -8.08 -16.76 -20.32
CA LEU A 332 -8.69 -16.45 -19.03
C LEU A 332 -9.31 -15.05 -19.09
N HIS A 333 -10.49 -14.88 -18.48
CA HIS A 333 -11.10 -13.56 -18.40
C HIS A 333 -10.19 -12.60 -17.62
N PRO A 334 -9.83 -11.43 -18.17
CA PRO A 334 -8.84 -10.54 -17.56
C PRO A 334 -9.33 -9.86 -16.28
N ASP A 335 -10.65 -9.76 -16.11
CA ASP A 335 -11.24 -8.97 -15.02
C ASP A 335 -12.50 -9.58 -14.38
N ILE A 336 -12.33 -10.64 -13.58
CA ILE A 336 -13.43 -11.33 -12.88
C ILE A 336 -13.77 -10.59 -11.58
N ARG A 337 -14.63 -9.58 -11.70
CA ARG A 337 -15.16 -8.79 -10.58
C ARG A 337 -16.68 -8.83 -10.54
N ALA A 338 -17.25 -8.56 -9.37
CA ALA A 338 -18.71 -8.53 -9.20
C ALA A 338 -19.39 -7.56 -10.18
N GLN A 339 -18.77 -6.42 -10.51
CA GLN A 339 -19.33 -5.46 -11.48
C GLN A 339 -19.35 -5.98 -12.94
N ASN A 340 -18.56 -7.00 -13.25
CA ASN A 340 -18.43 -7.59 -14.59
C ASN A 340 -19.17 -8.93 -14.71
N ILE A 341 -20.03 -9.24 -13.73
CA ILE A 341 -20.86 -10.43 -13.73
C ILE A 341 -22.31 -9.98 -13.63
N MET A 342 -23.13 -10.38 -14.59
CA MET A 342 -24.56 -10.10 -14.61
C MET A 342 -25.33 -11.32 -14.14
N VAL A 343 -26.32 -11.11 -13.28
CA VAL A 343 -27.23 -12.15 -12.77
C VAL A 343 -28.69 -11.73 -12.92
N PRO A 344 -29.65 -12.65 -13.14
CA PRO A 344 -31.08 -12.35 -13.21
C PRO A 344 -31.57 -11.75 -11.90
N LYS A 345 -32.42 -10.72 -11.92
CA LYS A 345 -32.91 -10.04 -10.70
C LYS A 345 -33.49 -11.01 -9.66
N LEU A 346 -33.23 -10.72 -8.39
CA LEU A 346 -33.80 -11.48 -7.28
C LEU A 346 -35.34 -11.42 -7.29
N THR A 347 -35.96 -12.59 -7.17
CA THR A 347 -37.38 -12.81 -6.92
C THR A 347 -37.54 -13.82 -5.78
N ALA A 348 -38.75 -13.97 -5.26
CA ALA A 348 -39.03 -14.91 -4.16
C ALA A 348 -38.74 -16.39 -4.52
N GLU A 349 -38.68 -16.73 -5.81
CA GLU A 349 -38.58 -18.11 -6.31
C GLU A 349 -37.20 -18.47 -6.88
N ASN A 350 -36.29 -17.50 -7.05
CA ASN A 350 -35.03 -17.71 -7.79
C ASN A 350 -33.75 -17.37 -7.01
N SER A 351 -33.79 -17.34 -5.68
CA SER A 351 -32.63 -16.90 -4.86
C SER A 351 -31.35 -17.66 -5.18
N GLU A 352 -31.44 -18.98 -5.38
CA GLU A 352 -30.31 -19.84 -5.75
C GLU A 352 -30.18 -20.02 -7.27
N THR A 353 -31.27 -20.35 -7.97
CA THR A 353 -31.24 -20.67 -9.41
C THR A 353 -30.76 -19.52 -10.28
N ARG A 354 -30.92 -18.25 -9.84
CA ARG A 354 -30.37 -17.09 -10.56
C ARG A 354 -28.84 -17.06 -10.60
N MET A 355 -28.16 -17.87 -9.78
CA MET A 355 -26.69 -17.94 -9.73
C MET A 355 -26.12 -19.05 -10.63
N GLU A 356 -26.97 -19.91 -11.19
CA GLU A 356 -26.57 -21.05 -12.03
C GLU A 356 -25.93 -20.60 -13.35
N ASP A 357 -26.28 -19.40 -13.82
CA ASP A 357 -25.86 -18.90 -15.12
C ASP A 357 -25.34 -17.45 -15.09
N PRO A 358 -24.18 -17.20 -14.47
CA PRO A 358 -23.58 -15.87 -14.45
C PRO A 358 -23.10 -15.47 -15.84
N VAL A 359 -23.46 -14.27 -16.30
CA VAL A 359 -23.02 -13.75 -17.60
C VAL A 359 -21.82 -12.82 -17.41
N PHE A 360 -20.68 -13.18 -17.99
CA PHE A 360 -19.45 -12.40 -17.94
C PHE A 360 -19.46 -11.31 -19.00
N ILE A 361 -19.18 -10.07 -18.59
CA ILE A 361 -19.03 -8.91 -19.45
C ILE A 361 -17.61 -8.33 -19.33
N ASP A 362 -17.27 -7.40 -20.22
CA ASP A 362 -15.95 -6.75 -20.26
C ASP A 362 -14.78 -7.71 -20.56
N TRP A 363 -14.87 -8.36 -21.73
CA TRP A 363 -13.84 -9.26 -22.27
C TRP A 363 -12.65 -8.50 -22.91
N GLN A 364 -12.59 -7.18 -22.71
CA GLN A 364 -11.60 -6.32 -23.31
C GLN A 364 -10.19 -6.64 -22.78
N GLY A 365 -9.21 -6.72 -23.67
CA GLY A 365 -7.83 -7.00 -23.29
C GLY A 365 -7.54 -8.47 -22.94
N THR A 366 -8.45 -9.39 -23.23
CA THR A 366 -8.20 -10.83 -23.03
C THR A 366 -6.98 -11.29 -23.83
N THR A 367 -6.12 -12.08 -23.19
CA THR A 367 -4.89 -12.60 -23.79
C THR A 367 -4.86 -14.12 -23.82
N VAL A 368 -3.98 -14.64 -24.66
CA VAL A 368 -3.58 -16.04 -24.73
C VAL A 368 -2.13 -16.08 -24.29
N LEU A 369 -1.89 -16.60 -23.08
CA LEU A 369 -0.58 -16.69 -22.44
C LEU A 369 -0.49 -17.99 -21.63
N PRO A 370 0.71 -18.42 -21.18
CA PRO A 370 0.84 -19.55 -20.28
C PRO A 370 -0.04 -19.38 -19.03
N LEU A 371 -0.69 -20.47 -18.58
CA LEU A 371 -1.56 -20.43 -17.40
C LEU A 371 -0.85 -19.86 -16.16
N ALA A 372 0.44 -20.18 -15.97
CA ALA A 372 1.25 -19.63 -14.88
C ALA A 372 1.43 -18.10 -14.94
N LEU A 373 1.30 -17.48 -16.11
CA LEU A 373 1.40 -16.03 -16.29
C LEU A 373 0.07 -15.28 -16.20
N GLN A 374 -1.07 -15.99 -16.23
CA GLN A 374 -2.39 -15.34 -16.18
C GLN A 374 -3.14 -15.63 -14.88
N TRP A 375 -2.91 -16.80 -14.31
CA TRP A 375 -3.72 -17.27 -13.20
C TRP A 375 -3.45 -16.45 -11.93
N CYS A 376 -4.52 -15.91 -11.35
CA CYS A 376 -4.53 -15.25 -10.05
C CYS A 376 -5.85 -15.53 -9.32
N VAL A 377 -5.90 -15.19 -8.04
CA VAL A 377 -7.18 -15.13 -7.32
C VAL A 377 -7.96 -13.96 -7.91
N PRO A 378 -9.19 -14.15 -8.41
CA PRO A 378 -9.95 -13.05 -8.99
C PRO A 378 -10.45 -12.11 -7.90
N PRO A 379 -10.57 -10.79 -8.17
CA PRO A 379 -10.98 -9.85 -7.13
C PRO A 379 -12.42 -10.06 -6.65
N LEU A 380 -13.27 -10.81 -7.37
CA LEU A 380 -14.56 -11.30 -6.86
C LEU A 380 -14.42 -12.05 -5.51
N ALA A 381 -13.30 -12.75 -5.33
CA ALA A 381 -13.04 -13.63 -4.21
C ALA A 381 -12.02 -13.10 -3.20
N GLU A 382 -11.42 -11.94 -3.48
CA GLU A 382 -10.45 -11.31 -2.59
C GLU A 382 -11.16 -10.73 -1.35
N TYR A 383 -10.55 -10.90 -0.17
CA TYR A 383 -11.03 -10.30 1.06
C TYR A 383 -10.00 -9.32 1.61
N GLU A 384 -10.38 -8.06 1.60
CA GLU A 384 -9.68 -7.01 2.33
C GLU A 384 -10.47 -6.67 3.60
N PRO A 385 -9.89 -6.81 4.80
CA PRO A 385 -10.56 -6.43 6.03
C PRO A 385 -10.96 -4.96 6.03
N ARG A 386 -12.21 -4.68 6.37
CA ARG A 386 -12.74 -3.30 6.44
C ARG A 386 -12.93 -2.84 7.88
N LEU A 387 -13.06 -3.78 8.79
CA LEU A 387 -13.21 -3.53 10.22
C LEU A 387 -11.90 -3.87 10.93
N PHE A 388 -11.37 -2.89 11.65
CA PHE A 388 -10.15 -3.05 12.44
C PHE A 388 -10.41 -2.71 13.90
N GLN A 389 -9.80 -3.47 14.78
CA GLN A 389 -9.71 -3.20 16.21
C GLN A 389 -8.81 -1.98 16.45
N GLN A 390 -8.85 -1.44 17.68
CA GLN A 390 -8.03 -0.28 18.06
C GLN A 390 -6.51 -0.53 17.98
N ASP A 391 -6.08 -1.79 18.03
CA ASP A 391 -4.69 -2.19 17.90
C ASP A 391 -4.24 -2.35 16.43
N GLY A 392 -5.14 -2.12 15.47
CA GLY A 392 -4.89 -2.22 14.04
C GLY A 392 -5.06 -3.61 13.44
N ARG A 393 -5.48 -4.62 14.22
CA ARG A 393 -5.82 -5.94 13.68
C ARG A 393 -7.22 -5.96 13.08
N PRO A 394 -7.48 -6.77 12.05
CA PRO A 394 -8.84 -7.05 11.60
C PRO A 394 -9.74 -7.49 12.77
N VAL A 395 -11.01 -7.07 12.75
CA VAL A 395 -12.01 -7.57 13.72
C VAL A 395 -12.25 -9.06 13.53
N LEU A 396 -12.17 -9.54 12.29
CA LEU A 396 -12.24 -10.95 11.94
C LEU A 396 -10.87 -11.43 11.44
N GLU A 397 -10.30 -12.41 12.13
CA GLU A 397 -9.09 -13.08 11.66
C GLU A 397 -9.49 -14.22 10.71
N VAL A 398 -8.97 -14.19 9.47
CA VAL A 398 -9.22 -15.23 8.47
C VAL A 398 -7.97 -16.09 8.34
N HIS A 399 -8.10 -17.38 8.69
CA HIS A 399 -7.00 -18.35 8.69
C HIS A 399 -7.14 -19.37 7.56
N GLY A 400 -6.68 -19.01 6.37
CA GLY A 400 -6.63 -19.93 5.22
C GLY A 400 -8.02 -20.46 4.84
N ILE A 401 -8.26 -21.76 5.08
CA ILE A 401 -9.51 -22.46 4.74
C ILE A 401 -10.44 -22.72 5.93
N SER A 402 -10.04 -22.32 7.13
CA SER A 402 -10.81 -22.51 8.35
C SER A 402 -12.05 -21.62 8.37
N GLU A 403 -13.09 -22.06 9.08
CA GLU A 403 -14.28 -21.24 9.31
C GLU A 403 -13.88 -19.93 10.00
N VAL A 404 -14.50 -18.82 9.57
CA VAL A 404 -14.21 -17.50 10.14
C VAL A 404 -14.82 -17.44 11.53
N GLU A 405 -13.97 -17.30 12.55
CA GLU A 405 -14.42 -17.24 13.94
C GLU A 405 -15.12 -15.92 14.23
N TRP A 406 -16.14 -15.97 15.09
CA TRP A 406 -16.83 -14.77 15.59
C TRP A 406 -15.99 -14.10 16.69
N PRO A 407 -16.04 -12.76 16.81
CA PRO A 407 -15.44 -12.07 17.95
C PRO A 407 -16.05 -12.56 19.27
N SER A 408 -15.22 -12.75 20.30
CA SER A 408 -15.66 -13.30 21.58
C SER A 408 -16.70 -12.44 22.31
N ASP A 409 -16.74 -11.14 22.01
CA ASP A 409 -17.64 -10.13 22.55
C ASP A 409 -18.89 -9.90 21.66
N PHE A 410 -19.05 -10.63 20.56
CA PHE A 410 -20.11 -10.40 19.57
C PHE A 410 -21.52 -10.35 20.18
N ASP A 411 -21.83 -11.28 21.09
CA ASP A 411 -23.15 -11.35 21.74
C ASP A 411 -23.41 -10.20 22.73
N GLU A 412 -22.35 -9.50 23.19
CA GLU A 412 -22.42 -8.36 24.11
C GLU A 412 -22.58 -7.02 23.37
N LEU A 413 -22.34 -6.99 22.06
CA LEU A 413 -22.44 -5.79 21.23
C LEU A 413 -23.89 -5.37 20.99
N ASP A 414 -24.07 -4.10 20.62
CA ASP A 414 -25.38 -3.64 20.24
C ASP A 414 -25.85 -4.29 18.92
N PRO A 415 -27.17 -4.38 18.67
CA PRO A 415 -27.68 -5.03 17.45
C PRO A 415 -27.18 -4.43 16.14
N SER A 416 -26.77 -3.15 16.13
CA SER A 416 -26.30 -2.45 14.94
C SER A 416 -24.83 -2.78 14.64
N GLU A 417 -23.99 -2.83 15.66
CA GLU A 417 -22.60 -3.29 15.61
C GLU A 417 -22.53 -4.76 15.24
N GLN A 418 -23.41 -5.58 15.81
CA GLN A 418 -23.56 -6.98 15.40
C GLN A 418 -23.86 -7.10 13.92
N GLU A 419 -24.76 -6.29 13.35
CA GLU A 419 -25.06 -6.41 11.92
C GLU A 419 -23.89 -5.99 11.03
N VAL A 420 -23.11 -4.99 11.45
CA VAL A 420 -21.87 -4.60 10.75
C VAL A 420 -20.86 -5.75 10.75
N ILE A 421 -20.69 -6.43 11.89
CA ILE A 421 -19.80 -7.60 11.99
C ILE A 421 -20.35 -8.79 11.19
N ARG A 422 -21.68 -9.03 11.19
CA ARG A 422 -22.29 -10.05 10.34
C ARG A 422 -22.04 -9.77 8.86
N ALA A 423 -22.12 -8.52 8.43
CA ALA A 423 -21.83 -8.13 7.06
C ALA A 423 -20.37 -8.39 6.68
N GLU A 424 -19.43 -8.08 7.58
CA GLU A 424 -18.01 -8.39 7.38
C GLU A 424 -17.75 -9.90 7.33
N HIS A 425 -18.36 -10.64 8.26
CA HIS A 425 -18.26 -12.11 8.35
C HIS A 425 -18.78 -12.80 7.09
N ARG A 426 -19.88 -12.29 6.52
CA ARG A 426 -20.39 -12.77 5.22
C ARG A 426 -19.34 -12.65 4.11
N ILE A 427 -18.57 -11.56 4.05
CA ILE A 427 -17.55 -11.38 3.01
C ILE A 427 -16.31 -12.23 3.28
N ALA A 428 -15.82 -12.23 4.52
CA ALA A 428 -14.70 -13.08 4.93
C ALA A 428 -14.99 -14.57 4.62
N THR A 429 -16.20 -15.04 4.92
CA THR A 429 -16.63 -16.42 4.65
C THR A 429 -16.68 -16.74 3.15
N ARG A 430 -17.02 -15.78 2.27
CA ARG A 430 -16.98 -15.98 0.82
C ARG A 430 -15.57 -16.28 0.32
N ASN A 431 -14.58 -15.55 0.84
CA ASN A 431 -13.17 -15.78 0.51
C ASN A 431 -12.71 -17.17 0.97
N VAL A 432 -13.02 -17.57 2.21
CA VAL A 432 -12.73 -18.93 2.70
C VAL A 432 -13.38 -19.99 1.79
N ARG A 433 -14.66 -19.80 1.44
CA ARG A 433 -15.40 -20.74 0.59
C ARG A 433 -14.79 -20.85 -0.81
N TRP A 434 -14.34 -19.72 -1.36
CA TRP A 434 -13.62 -19.69 -2.62
C TRP A 434 -12.30 -20.46 -2.53
N ILE A 435 -11.47 -20.20 -1.52
CA ILE A 435 -10.20 -20.92 -1.34
C ILE A 435 -10.45 -22.42 -1.22
N GLN A 436 -11.46 -22.85 -0.45
CA GLN A 436 -11.84 -24.27 -0.35
C GLN A 436 -12.22 -24.88 -1.72
N HIS A 437 -13.03 -24.18 -2.52
CA HIS A 437 -13.38 -24.63 -3.86
C HIS A 437 -12.13 -24.72 -4.76
N PHE A 438 -11.24 -23.74 -4.67
CA PHE A 438 -10.00 -23.69 -5.44
C PHE A 438 -9.04 -24.82 -5.12
N LEU A 439 -8.83 -25.09 -3.83
CA LEU A 439 -7.98 -26.19 -3.39
C LEU A 439 -8.55 -27.57 -3.75
N SER A 440 -9.87 -27.66 -4.04
CA SER A 440 -10.46 -28.90 -4.57
C SER A 440 -10.07 -29.20 -6.03
N VAL A 441 -9.64 -28.17 -6.78
CA VAL A 441 -9.15 -28.33 -8.15
C VAL A 441 -7.63 -28.47 -8.13
N GLN A 442 -7.15 -29.69 -8.38
CA GLN A 442 -5.73 -30.06 -8.25
C GLN A 442 -4.78 -29.03 -8.90
N THR A 443 -4.99 -28.68 -10.18
CA THR A 443 -4.13 -27.71 -10.88
C THR A 443 -4.08 -26.34 -10.19
N TYR A 444 -5.22 -25.85 -9.68
CA TYR A 444 -5.29 -24.55 -9.02
C TYR A 444 -4.64 -24.60 -7.64
N ALA A 445 -4.80 -25.69 -6.90
CA ALA A 445 -4.09 -25.89 -5.64
C ALA A 445 -2.56 -25.81 -5.82
N TYR A 446 -2.03 -26.44 -6.88
CA TYR A 446 -0.60 -26.38 -7.17
C TYR A 446 -0.14 -25.02 -7.68
N LEU A 447 -0.94 -24.31 -8.50
CA LEU A 447 -0.62 -22.93 -8.90
C LEU A 447 -0.62 -21.99 -7.69
N PHE A 448 -1.58 -22.14 -6.78
CA PHE A 448 -1.66 -21.37 -5.55
C PHE A 448 -0.43 -21.60 -4.64
N ALA A 449 0.04 -22.85 -4.56
CA ALA A 449 1.22 -23.22 -3.78
C ALA A 449 2.54 -22.90 -4.48
N PHE A 450 2.54 -22.60 -5.79
CA PHE A 450 3.77 -22.37 -6.54
C PHE A 450 4.41 -21.02 -6.15
N PRO A 451 5.63 -20.99 -5.57
CA PRO A 451 6.19 -19.78 -4.97
C PRO A 451 6.31 -18.59 -5.93
N LEU A 452 6.66 -18.83 -7.20
CA LEU A 452 6.81 -17.79 -8.22
C LEU A 452 5.46 -17.25 -8.74
N GLN A 453 4.34 -17.97 -8.56
CA GLN A 453 3.06 -17.63 -9.20
C GLN A 453 2.60 -16.21 -8.91
N ARG A 454 2.77 -15.76 -7.65
CA ARG A 454 2.38 -14.42 -7.20
C ARG A 454 3.16 -13.28 -7.87
N TYR A 455 4.29 -13.57 -8.50
CA TYR A 455 5.11 -12.60 -9.21
C TYR A 455 4.95 -12.72 -10.73
N LEU A 456 4.76 -13.94 -11.24
CA LEU A 456 4.60 -14.19 -12.68
C LEU A 456 3.40 -13.46 -13.29
N HIS A 457 2.24 -13.50 -12.62
CA HIS A 457 1.02 -12.91 -13.16
C HIS A 457 1.04 -11.37 -13.28
N ILE A 458 1.91 -10.70 -12.50
CA ILE A 458 2.11 -9.25 -12.54
C ILE A 458 3.43 -8.82 -13.20
N LEU A 459 4.25 -9.76 -13.67
CA LEU A 459 5.55 -9.47 -14.29
C LEU A 459 5.42 -8.57 -15.51
N THR A 460 4.53 -8.93 -16.45
CA THR A 460 4.28 -8.13 -17.67
C THR A 460 3.84 -6.70 -17.31
N GLN A 461 2.93 -6.57 -16.35
CA GLN A 461 2.48 -5.27 -15.87
C GLN A 461 3.62 -4.46 -15.24
N GLY A 462 4.46 -5.11 -14.43
CA GLY A 462 5.63 -4.48 -13.81
C GLY A 462 6.65 -3.99 -14.84
N ILE A 463 6.83 -4.72 -15.95
CA ILE A 463 7.69 -4.31 -17.06
C ILE A 463 7.10 -3.10 -17.77
N LEU A 464 5.88 -3.22 -18.28
CA LEU A 464 5.25 -2.18 -19.10
C LEU A 464 4.94 -0.91 -18.29
N ARG A 465 4.79 -0.99 -16.97
CA ARG A 465 4.46 0.19 -16.16
C ARG A 465 5.67 0.80 -15.47
N ALA A 466 6.89 0.33 -15.71
CA ALA A 466 8.06 0.77 -14.97
C ALA A 466 8.33 2.29 -15.12
N CYS A 467 8.14 2.87 -16.30
CA CYS A 467 8.23 4.32 -16.51
C CYS A 467 7.04 5.08 -15.90
N ALA A 468 5.84 4.51 -15.98
CA ALA A 468 4.63 5.17 -15.50
C ALA A 468 4.57 5.20 -13.96
N ASP A 469 4.91 4.09 -13.31
CA ASP A 469 4.78 3.86 -11.87
C ASP A 469 6.09 4.05 -11.09
N GLY A 470 7.22 4.23 -11.79
CA GLY A 470 8.54 4.28 -11.19
C GLY A 470 9.18 2.90 -11.07
N PRO A 471 10.47 2.84 -10.71
CA PRO A 471 11.26 1.61 -10.69
C PRO A 471 10.81 0.64 -9.58
N HIS A 472 10.03 1.11 -8.60
CA HIS A 472 9.70 0.37 -7.38
C HIS A 472 9.00 -0.97 -7.65
N THR A 473 7.93 -1.00 -8.46
CA THR A 473 7.17 -2.23 -8.71
C THR A 473 8.02 -3.28 -9.40
N LEU A 474 8.77 -2.90 -10.44
CA LEU A 474 9.66 -3.83 -11.13
C LEU A 474 10.80 -4.32 -10.23
N ARG A 475 11.34 -3.44 -9.38
CA ARG A 475 12.34 -3.79 -8.37
C ARG A 475 11.78 -4.78 -7.35
N PHE A 476 10.58 -4.53 -6.82
CA PHE A 476 9.88 -5.45 -5.92
C PHE A 476 9.80 -6.85 -6.53
N LEU A 477 9.35 -6.95 -7.79
CA LEU A 477 9.23 -8.22 -8.48
C LEU A 477 10.59 -8.93 -8.60
N LEU A 478 11.62 -8.22 -9.08
CA LEU A 478 12.95 -8.81 -9.26
C LEU A 478 13.64 -9.20 -7.95
N VAL A 479 13.44 -8.43 -6.87
CA VAL A 479 13.95 -8.76 -5.53
C VAL A 479 13.31 -10.05 -5.04
N HIS A 480 11.98 -10.11 -5.04
CA HIS A 480 11.29 -11.27 -4.50
C HIS A 480 11.42 -12.53 -5.38
N MET A 481 11.39 -12.37 -6.71
CA MET A 481 11.69 -13.49 -7.62
C MET A 481 13.10 -14.03 -7.39
N LYS A 482 14.09 -13.16 -7.13
CA LYS A 482 15.44 -13.60 -6.77
C LYS A 482 15.46 -14.33 -5.42
N THR A 483 14.77 -13.81 -4.40
CA THR A 483 14.69 -14.49 -3.10
C THR A 483 14.17 -15.92 -3.25
N VAL A 484 13.06 -16.09 -3.98
CA VAL A 484 12.51 -17.42 -4.27
C VAL A 484 13.49 -18.28 -5.06
N TRP A 485 14.20 -17.69 -6.03
CA TRP A 485 15.20 -18.40 -6.83
C TRP A 485 16.40 -18.89 -6.01
N ASP A 486 16.86 -18.07 -5.07
CA ASP A 486 17.98 -18.40 -4.20
C ASP A 486 17.57 -19.45 -3.14
N GLU A 487 16.35 -19.36 -2.61
CA GLU A 487 15.78 -20.32 -1.65
C GLU A 487 15.53 -21.72 -2.26
N ASP A 488 15.08 -21.78 -3.52
CA ASP A 488 14.80 -23.03 -4.25
C ASP A 488 15.73 -23.23 -5.46
N SER A 489 17.02 -22.93 -5.26
CA SER A 489 18.05 -23.01 -6.31
C SER A 489 18.29 -24.43 -6.84
N GLU A 490 17.94 -25.46 -6.07
CA GLU A 490 17.99 -26.86 -6.51
C GLU A 490 16.98 -27.14 -7.62
N SER A 491 15.75 -26.63 -7.49
CA SER A 491 14.67 -26.83 -8.47
C SER A 491 14.73 -25.82 -9.61
N LEU A 492 15.01 -24.55 -9.31
CA LEU A 492 15.00 -23.45 -10.27
C LEU A 492 16.34 -23.26 -11.00
N GLY A 493 17.43 -23.85 -10.50
CA GLY A 493 18.80 -23.60 -10.97
C GLY A 493 19.35 -22.27 -10.48
N PRO A 494 20.55 -21.85 -10.92
CA PRO A 494 21.12 -20.57 -10.51
C PRO A 494 20.29 -19.40 -11.08
N CYS A 495 20.06 -18.38 -10.24
CA CYS A 495 19.38 -17.16 -10.67
C CYS A 495 20.16 -16.46 -11.80
N PRO A 496 19.52 -16.08 -12.91
CA PRO A 496 20.22 -15.56 -14.10
C PRO A 496 20.69 -14.10 -13.96
N TYR A 497 20.39 -13.44 -12.84
CA TYR A 497 20.85 -12.10 -12.54
C TYR A 497 21.25 -11.98 -11.07
N THR A 498 22.09 -10.98 -10.78
CA THR A 498 22.49 -10.61 -9.43
C THR A 498 21.77 -9.33 -8.99
N LEU A 499 21.65 -9.15 -7.67
CA LEU A 499 21.26 -7.88 -7.06
C LEU A 499 22.44 -7.38 -6.25
N GLU A 500 22.84 -6.15 -6.49
CA GLU A 500 23.90 -5.50 -5.72
C GLU A 500 23.36 -5.11 -4.33
N SER A 501 24.26 -5.00 -3.33
CA SER A 501 23.85 -4.73 -1.94
C SER A 501 23.14 -3.38 -1.77
N ASP A 502 23.55 -2.40 -2.58
CA ASP A 502 22.93 -1.08 -2.63
C ASP A 502 21.53 -1.11 -3.27
N GLU A 503 21.26 -2.02 -4.22
CA GLU A 503 19.91 -2.20 -4.79
C GLU A 503 18.94 -2.79 -3.76
N VAL A 504 19.39 -3.74 -2.94
CA VAL A 504 18.59 -4.33 -1.87
C VAL A 504 18.33 -3.29 -0.77
N GLN A 505 19.34 -2.50 -0.40
CA GLN A 505 19.16 -1.42 0.56
C GLN A 505 18.17 -0.37 0.04
N ARG A 506 18.32 0.07 -1.22
CA ARG A 506 17.38 1.00 -1.85
C ARG A 506 15.97 0.45 -1.90
N PHE A 507 15.79 -0.84 -2.20
CA PHE A 507 14.48 -1.48 -2.17
C PHE A 507 13.83 -1.36 -0.78
N GLN A 508 14.58 -1.64 0.30
CA GLN A 508 14.06 -1.54 1.67
C GLN A 508 13.65 -0.10 2.02
N GLU A 509 14.50 0.88 1.72
CA GLU A 509 14.23 2.29 1.96
C GLU A 509 13.02 2.79 1.15
N GLU A 510 12.89 2.35 -0.10
CA GLU A 510 11.75 2.67 -0.95
C GLU A 510 10.46 2.00 -0.52
N GLN A 511 10.52 0.75 -0.06
CA GLN A 511 9.34 0.01 0.37
C GLN A 511 8.67 0.71 1.55
N GLU A 512 9.44 1.07 2.58
CA GLU A 512 8.91 1.86 3.72
C GLU A 512 8.32 3.22 3.27
N ARG A 513 8.88 3.80 2.22
CA ARG A 513 8.41 5.08 1.64
C ARG A 513 7.10 4.90 0.88
N VAL A 514 6.98 3.84 0.08
CA VAL A 514 5.78 3.48 -0.70
C VAL A 514 4.64 3.08 0.23
N GLU A 515 4.89 2.29 1.27
CA GLU A 515 3.87 1.89 2.25
C GLU A 515 3.30 3.12 2.99
N ARG A 516 4.17 4.06 3.39
CA ARG A 516 3.75 5.35 3.98
C ARG A 516 2.91 6.17 3.00
N PHE A 517 3.33 6.24 1.74
CA PHE A 517 2.61 6.94 0.68
C PHE A 517 1.23 6.32 0.43
N ASP A 518 1.15 5.01 0.25
CA ASP A 518 -0.11 4.32 -0.02
C ASP A 518 -1.07 4.48 1.16
N ALA A 519 -0.58 4.39 2.40
CA ALA A 519 -1.40 4.66 3.58
C ALA A 519 -1.92 6.11 3.62
N ALA A 520 -1.09 7.09 3.23
CA ALA A 520 -1.50 8.49 3.17
C ALA A 520 -2.52 8.75 2.05
N LEU A 521 -2.27 8.21 0.86
CA LEU A 521 -3.17 8.32 -0.29
C LEU A 521 -4.51 7.65 0.01
N SER A 522 -4.53 6.45 0.59
CA SER A 522 -5.77 5.77 0.95
C SER A 522 -6.61 6.57 1.95
N ARG A 523 -5.97 7.23 2.94
CA ARG A 523 -6.67 8.15 3.85
C ARG A 523 -7.22 9.37 3.12
N LEU A 524 -6.45 9.94 2.20
CA LEU A 524 -6.85 11.11 1.42
C LEU A 524 -8.03 10.78 0.49
N VAL A 525 -7.97 9.68 -0.24
CA VAL A 525 -9.02 9.21 -1.15
C VAL A 525 -10.34 9.00 -0.40
N VAL A 526 -10.31 8.36 0.77
CA VAL A 526 -11.49 8.20 1.64
C VAL A 526 -12.03 9.54 2.12
N ARG A 527 -11.14 10.45 2.55
CA ARG A 527 -11.52 11.80 3.01
C ARG A 527 -12.18 12.63 1.91
N LEU A 528 -11.62 12.56 0.71
CA LEU A 528 -12.11 13.26 -0.48
C LEU A 528 -13.32 12.59 -1.12
N ARG A 529 -13.69 11.37 -0.69
CA ARG A 529 -14.73 10.53 -1.32
C ARG A 529 -14.51 10.38 -2.83
N CYS A 530 -13.24 10.42 -3.21
CA CYS A 530 -12.83 10.25 -4.57
C CYS A 530 -12.30 8.85 -4.75
N THR A 531 -11.97 8.57 -5.98
CA THR A 531 -11.24 7.38 -6.36
C THR A 531 -9.74 7.71 -6.52
N ARG A 532 -8.84 6.73 -6.69
CA ARG A 532 -7.37 6.95 -6.66
C ARG A 532 -6.83 7.90 -7.76
N ASP A 533 -7.54 8.01 -8.88
CA ASP A 533 -7.36 8.91 -10.03
C ASP A 533 -8.07 10.26 -9.87
N GLY A 534 -8.75 10.49 -8.74
CA GLY A 534 -9.42 11.74 -8.42
C GLY A 534 -10.86 11.87 -8.92
N CYS A 535 -11.46 10.84 -9.52
CA CYS A 535 -12.86 10.87 -9.92
C CYS A 535 -13.79 10.85 -8.69
N VAL A 536 -14.78 11.74 -8.67
CA VAL A 536 -15.85 11.87 -7.69
C VAL A 536 -17.19 11.95 -8.41
N GLU A 537 -18.27 11.64 -7.71
CA GLU A 537 -19.59 11.85 -8.25
C GLU A 537 -19.88 13.36 -8.46
N PRO A 538 -20.61 13.75 -9.52
CA PRO A 538 -20.92 15.15 -9.78
C PRO A 538 -21.56 15.88 -8.59
N LYS A 539 -22.40 15.18 -7.81
CA LYS A 539 -23.08 15.72 -6.63
C LYS A 539 -22.11 16.05 -5.48
N ASP A 540 -21.02 15.30 -5.37
CA ASP A 540 -20.02 15.41 -4.30
C ASP A 540 -18.83 16.28 -4.70
N TYR A 541 -18.74 16.69 -5.97
CA TYR A 541 -17.60 17.42 -6.52
C TYR A 541 -17.26 18.69 -5.73
N GLU A 542 -18.25 19.56 -5.50
CA GLU A 542 -18.03 20.83 -4.79
C GLU A 542 -17.58 20.62 -3.34
N ALA A 543 -18.11 19.59 -2.67
CA ALA A 543 -17.72 19.26 -1.30
C ALA A 543 -16.29 18.71 -1.26
N SER A 544 -15.96 17.81 -2.20
CA SER A 544 -14.66 17.17 -2.34
C SER A 544 -13.57 18.16 -2.74
N MET A 545 -13.88 19.14 -3.59
CA MET A 545 -12.97 20.25 -3.94
C MET A 545 -12.63 21.13 -2.74
N ARG A 546 -13.63 21.51 -1.92
CA ARG A 546 -13.37 22.25 -0.66
C ARG A 546 -12.55 21.44 0.33
N GLU A 547 -12.77 20.12 0.37
CA GLU A 547 -11.98 19.22 1.19
C GLU A 547 -10.55 19.07 0.66
N LEU A 548 -10.38 19.06 -0.65
CA LEU A 548 -9.08 19.04 -1.31
C LEU A 548 -8.28 20.31 -1.00
N GLU A 549 -8.90 21.48 -1.06
CA GLU A 549 -8.26 22.74 -0.67
C GLU A 549 -7.81 22.73 0.79
N ARG A 550 -8.61 22.17 1.70
CA ARG A 550 -8.21 21.98 3.10
C ARG A 550 -7.06 20.98 3.24
N ALA A 551 -7.16 19.83 2.57
CA ALA A 551 -6.11 18.81 2.58
C ALA A 551 -4.79 19.34 2.00
N ARG A 552 -4.82 20.26 1.02
CA ARG A 552 -3.63 20.95 0.48
C ARG A 552 -2.92 21.79 1.53
N LEU A 553 -3.68 22.59 2.28
CA LEU A 553 -3.13 23.45 3.34
C LEU A 553 -2.55 22.64 4.49
N GLU A 554 -3.17 21.49 4.75
CA GLU A 554 -2.75 20.57 5.78
C GLU A 554 -1.61 19.66 5.29
N TRP A 555 -1.35 19.49 3.99
CA TRP A 555 -0.35 18.54 3.51
C TRP A 555 1.10 18.91 3.87
N ASN A 556 1.81 17.97 4.49
CA ASN A 556 3.25 18.08 4.77
C ASN A 556 4.04 17.14 3.84
N GLU A 557 4.89 17.74 3.01
CA GLU A 557 5.66 17.04 1.98
C GLU A 557 6.78 16.15 2.53
N ASP A 558 7.35 16.49 3.69
CA ASP A 558 8.47 15.73 4.28
C ASP A 558 8.00 14.44 4.95
N THR A 559 6.76 14.46 5.44
CA THR A 559 6.15 13.33 6.16
C THR A 559 5.14 12.57 5.32
N CYS A 560 4.70 13.14 4.19
CA CYS A 560 3.58 12.65 3.38
C CYS A 560 2.33 12.44 4.29
N VAL A 561 2.05 13.39 5.20
CA VAL A 561 0.94 13.38 6.17
C VAL A 561 0.15 14.70 6.09
N ILE A 562 -1.16 14.61 6.31
CA ILE A 562 -2.05 15.77 6.40
C ILE A 562 -2.00 16.33 7.84
N CYS A 563 -1.24 17.42 8.05
CA CYS A 563 -1.16 18.26 9.25
C CYS A 563 -2.43 19.09 9.45
N TYR A 564 -3.31 18.67 10.36
CA TYR A 564 -4.39 19.53 10.83
C TYR A 564 -3.83 20.67 11.69
N GLU A 565 -3.62 21.90 11.17
CA GLU A 565 -3.65 23.12 12.02
C GLU A 565 -3.64 24.49 11.32
N SER A 566 -4.27 25.47 12.00
CA SER A 566 -4.44 26.89 11.64
C SER A 566 -3.15 27.63 11.20
N PRO A 567 -3.27 28.68 10.35
CA PRO A 567 -2.17 29.20 9.56
C PRO A 567 -1.26 30.18 10.33
N GLY A 568 0.05 30.04 10.13
CA GLY A 568 1.01 31.12 10.37
C GLY A 568 2.45 30.66 10.64
N LEU A 569 3.26 30.51 9.58
CA LEU A 569 4.68 30.94 9.45
C LEU A 569 5.35 30.27 8.21
N PRO A 570 6.35 30.93 7.58
CA PRO A 570 6.79 30.63 6.23
C PRO A 570 7.80 29.48 6.15
N THR A 571 7.72 28.74 5.06
CA THR A 571 8.55 27.59 4.67
C THR A 571 9.91 28.02 4.14
N MET A 572 10.99 27.39 4.62
CA MET A 572 12.26 27.31 3.88
C MET A 572 12.23 26.03 3.05
N ALA A 573 12.27 26.20 1.73
CA ALA A 573 12.44 25.12 0.77
C ALA A 573 13.92 24.70 0.72
N ASN A 574 14.16 23.38 0.64
CA ASN A 574 15.15 22.72 -0.23
C ASN A 574 15.34 21.27 0.23
N ASP A 575 14.55 20.36 -0.35
CA ASP A 575 14.86 18.96 -0.71
C ASP A 575 13.53 18.19 -0.86
N VAL A 576 12.98 18.18 -2.08
CA VAL A 576 11.69 17.55 -2.38
C VAL A 576 11.89 16.05 -2.64
N THR A 577 11.17 15.19 -1.91
CA THR A 577 11.18 13.74 -2.15
C THR A 577 10.29 13.36 -3.36
N PRO A 578 10.79 12.54 -4.32
CA PRO A 578 10.05 12.20 -5.54
C PRO A 578 8.71 11.48 -5.32
N ILE A 579 8.49 10.81 -4.19
CA ILE A 579 7.28 10.00 -3.95
C ILE A 579 6.06 10.81 -3.56
N CYS A 580 6.19 12.03 -3.01
CA CYS A 580 5.00 12.84 -2.76
C CYS A 580 4.47 13.51 -4.05
N TYR A 581 5.08 13.29 -5.24
CA TYR A 581 4.60 13.81 -6.54
C TYR A 581 3.17 13.39 -6.90
N PRO A 582 2.75 12.11 -6.74
CA PRO A 582 1.39 11.73 -7.09
C PRO A 582 0.37 12.22 -6.07
N VAL A 583 0.76 12.49 -4.81
CA VAL A 583 -0.12 13.21 -3.87
C VAL A 583 -0.13 14.71 -4.17
N ARG A 584 1.00 15.33 -4.55
CA ARG A 584 1.01 16.70 -5.14
C ARG A 584 0.10 16.79 -6.35
N TYR A 585 0.06 15.75 -7.18
CA TYR A 585 -0.80 15.63 -8.34
C TYR A 585 -2.28 15.55 -7.93
N VAL A 586 -2.62 14.70 -6.95
CA VAL A 586 -3.98 14.66 -6.37
C VAL A 586 -4.36 16.01 -5.75
N LEU A 587 -3.40 16.64 -5.07
CA LEU A 587 -3.49 17.96 -4.47
C LEU A 587 -3.28 19.10 -5.49
N GLY A 588 -3.22 18.84 -6.81
CA GLY A 588 -3.05 19.85 -7.86
C GLY A 588 -1.93 20.89 -7.65
N ILE A 589 -0.89 20.58 -6.89
CA ILE A 589 0.27 21.43 -6.63
C ILE A 589 1.16 21.36 -7.88
N ARG A 590 1.04 22.35 -8.78
CA ARG A 590 1.83 22.40 -10.02
C ARG A 590 3.32 22.60 -9.71
N GLY A 591 4.18 21.73 -10.22
CA GLY A 591 5.65 21.90 -10.18
C GLY A 591 6.22 22.93 -11.17
N GLN A 592 5.38 23.81 -11.73
CA GLN A 592 5.77 24.67 -12.86
C GLN A 592 6.66 25.87 -12.47
N GLU A 593 6.85 26.16 -11.18
CA GLU A 593 7.76 27.24 -10.74
C GLU A 593 9.23 26.82 -10.61
N ILE A 594 9.57 25.53 -10.83
CA ILE A 594 10.96 25.05 -10.74
C ILE A 594 11.68 25.07 -12.11
N PHE A 595 10.94 25.11 -13.22
CA PHE A 595 11.53 25.01 -14.56
C PHE A 595 12.09 26.33 -15.12
N GLU A 596 11.63 27.50 -14.65
CA GLU A 596 12.16 28.79 -15.10
C GLU A 596 13.50 29.19 -14.44
N TYR A 597 13.93 28.50 -13.38
CA TYR A 597 15.22 28.76 -12.75
C TYR A 597 16.40 28.00 -13.40
N ILE A 598 16.11 26.97 -14.23
CA ILE A 598 17.13 26.10 -14.82
C ILE A 598 17.63 26.62 -16.19
N LEU A 599 16.91 27.55 -16.84
CA LEU A 599 17.22 28.00 -18.21
C LEU A 599 17.84 29.40 -18.35
N ASN A 600 18.30 30.04 -17.26
CA ASN A 600 18.99 31.33 -17.36
C ASN A 600 20.42 31.27 -16.77
N PRO A 601 21.47 31.13 -17.61
CA PRO A 601 22.86 31.02 -17.16
C PRO A 601 23.40 32.42 -16.90
N GLY A 602 23.12 32.98 -15.72
CA GLY A 602 23.27 34.44 -15.57
C GLY A 602 23.56 35.02 -14.20
N THR A 603 23.87 34.24 -13.16
CA THR A 603 24.41 34.79 -11.90
C THR A 603 24.98 33.67 -11.05
N LYS A 604 26.28 33.72 -10.75
CA LYS A 604 26.94 32.80 -9.82
C LYS A 604 26.34 32.98 -8.41
N PRO A 605 25.81 31.94 -7.75
CA PRO A 605 25.70 31.90 -6.31
C PRO A 605 26.98 31.27 -5.76
N SER A 606 27.65 32.03 -4.90
CA SER A 606 28.69 31.52 -4.01
C SER A 606 28.21 30.28 -3.25
N THR A 607 29.02 29.25 -3.32
CA THR A 607 29.01 27.98 -2.60
C THR A 607 28.48 28.06 -1.16
N ILE A 608 27.29 27.52 -0.88
CA ILE A 608 26.88 27.06 0.46
C ILE A 608 25.96 25.83 0.30
N ILE A 609 26.52 24.63 0.47
CA ILE A 609 25.82 23.38 0.86
C ILE A 609 26.69 22.70 1.94
N PRO A 610 26.24 21.62 2.61
CA PRO A 610 25.76 21.57 3.98
C PRO A 610 26.81 20.97 4.93
N ALA A 611 27.13 21.65 6.03
CA ALA A 611 28.05 21.11 7.02
C ALA A 611 27.69 21.58 8.43
N ALA A 612 26.56 21.13 8.96
CA ALA A 612 26.20 21.40 10.37
C ALA A 612 26.27 20.16 11.27
N PHE A 613 27.14 19.21 10.94
CA PHE A 613 27.65 18.20 11.89
C PHE A 613 29.20 18.05 11.90
N PRO A 614 29.96 19.02 11.38
CA PRO A 614 31.31 19.27 11.90
C PRO A 614 31.58 20.71 12.35
N LEU A 615 30.65 21.67 12.23
CA LEU A 615 30.88 23.05 12.67
C LEU A 615 30.77 23.29 14.19
N ILE A 616 30.23 22.32 14.93
CA ILE A 616 30.40 22.30 16.39
C ILE A 616 31.73 21.62 16.77
N SER A 617 32.45 20.95 15.86
CA SER A 617 33.78 20.37 16.09
C SER A 617 34.92 21.35 15.76
N LEU A 618 34.74 22.27 14.81
CA LEU A 618 35.78 23.26 14.43
C LEU A 618 35.93 24.43 15.42
N GLY A 619 34.96 24.65 16.32
CA GLY A 619 35.15 25.49 17.51
C GLY A 619 36.02 24.84 18.59
N TRP A 620 36.26 23.52 18.50
CA TRP A 620 37.03 22.77 19.50
C TRP A 620 38.53 22.89 19.29
N GLU A 621 39.05 23.13 18.08
CA GLU A 621 40.50 23.31 17.90
C GLU A 621 40.99 24.73 18.16
N THR A 622 40.12 25.73 18.04
CA THR A 622 40.49 27.15 18.18
C THR A 622 40.33 27.67 19.60
N THR A 623 39.41 27.11 20.39
CA THR A 623 39.23 27.45 21.81
C THR A 623 40.15 26.63 22.72
N PHE A 624 40.43 25.37 22.36
CA PHE A 624 41.30 24.46 23.13
C PHE A 624 42.79 24.82 23.05
N ARG A 625 43.17 25.72 22.12
CA ARG A 625 44.55 26.21 21.99
C ARG A 625 44.84 27.46 22.84
N ARG A 626 43.88 27.96 23.64
CA ARG A 626 44.05 29.21 24.42
C ARG A 626 43.90 29.12 25.93
N GLU A 627 43.26 28.10 26.50
CA GLU A 627 43.16 27.95 27.96
C GLU A 627 43.49 26.52 28.36
N ASN A 628 44.70 26.34 28.91
CA ASN A 628 45.22 25.09 29.46
C ASN A 628 44.66 24.81 30.87
N ASP A 629 43.40 25.18 31.13
CA ASP A 629 42.75 25.07 32.43
C ASP A 629 41.62 24.03 32.37
N ASP A 630 41.71 22.99 33.20
CA ASP A 630 40.69 21.92 33.36
C ASP A 630 39.27 22.49 33.62
N ALA A 631 39.20 23.68 34.21
CA ALA A 631 37.96 24.41 34.47
C ALA A 631 37.25 24.94 33.21
N GLY A 632 37.99 25.24 32.13
CA GLY A 632 37.45 25.72 30.85
C GLY A 632 36.79 24.59 30.06
N LEU A 633 37.46 23.44 29.98
CA LEU A 633 36.94 22.24 29.30
C LEU A 633 35.61 21.77 29.92
N GLN A 634 35.53 21.78 31.25
CA GLN A 634 34.32 21.40 31.97
C GLN A 634 33.13 22.31 31.63
N LYS A 635 33.34 23.63 31.52
CA LYS A 635 32.30 24.60 31.16
C LYS A 635 31.78 24.38 29.73
N CYS A 636 32.66 24.03 28.79
CA CYS A 636 32.28 23.72 27.41
C CYS A 636 31.41 22.46 27.32
N VAL A 637 31.81 21.38 28.00
CA VAL A 637 31.06 20.11 28.01
C VAL A 637 29.66 20.31 28.60
N VAL A 638 29.56 21.01 29.73
CA VAL A 638 28.26 21.32 30.36
C VAL A 638 27.38 22.19 29.47
N SER A 639 27.94 23.18 28.78
CA SER A 639 27.18 24.04 27.86
C SER A 639 26.63 23.28 26.65
N PHE A 640 27.41 22.34 26.10
CA PHE A 640 26.99 21.46 25.00
C PHE A 640 25.82 20.56 25.42
N ILE A 641 25.90 19.92 26.59
CA ILE A 641 24.83 19.06 27.14
C ILE A 641 23.51 19.84 27.32
N HIS A 642 23.59 21.11 27.71
CA HIS A 642 22.41 21.96 27.84
C HIS A 642 21.80 22.34 26.48
N ALA A 643 22.64 22.60 25.47
CA ALA A 643 22.18 22.89 24.12
C ALA A 643 21.46 21.68 23.50
N ASP A 644 21.98 20.47 23.70
CA ASP A 644 21.34 19.22 23.25
C ASP A 644 19.97 19.01 23.89
N LEU A 645 19.85 19.25 25.21
CA LEU A 645 18.56 19.15 25.89
C LEU A 645 17.57 20.19 25.35
N GLY A 646 17.99 21.43 25.15
CA GLY A 646 17.17 22.49 24.55
C GLY A 646 16.72 22.15 23.13
N TRP A 647 17.63 21.60 22.31
CA TRP A 647 17.34 21.14 20.96
C TRP A 647 16.32 20.00 20.93
N GLU A 648 16.42 19.03 21.85
CA GLU A 648 15.43 17.95 21.97
C GLU A 648 14.03 18.49 22.27
N HIS A 649 13.94 19.48 23.17
CA HIS A 649 12.68 20.12 23.50
C HIS A 649 12.06 20.81 22.28
N LEU A 650 12.88 21.50 21.48
CA LEU A 650 12.43 22.16 20.24
C LEU A 650 11.96 21.15 19.19
N LEU A 651 12.69 20.05 18.99
CA LEU A 651 12.30 19.00 18.03
C LEU A 651 11.00 18.29 18.42
N THR A 652 10.72 18.16 19.71
CA THR A 652 9.59 17.38 20.22
C THR A 652 8.39 18.23 20.66
N ILE A 653 8.48 19.57 20.57
CA ILE A 653 7.42 20.49 21.01
C ILE A 653 6.08 20.27 20.27
N ASN A 654 6.12 19.96 18.97
CA ASN A 654 4.93 19.68 18.17
C ASN A 654 4.22 18.41 18.64
N HIS A 655 5.00 17.35 18.92
CA HIS A 655 4.47 16.11 19.46
C HIS A 655 3.92 16.31 20.89
N GLU A 656 4.61 17.10 21.70
CA GLU A 656 4.17 17.46 23.05
C GLU A 656 2.83 18.22 23.01
N TYR A 657 2.68 19.19 22.11
CA TYR A 657 1.44 19.92 21.92
C TYR A 657 0.28 18.99 21.56
N MET A 658 0.50 18.12 20.57
CA MET A 658 -0.51 17.19 20.06
C MET A 658 -0.93 16.14 21.09
N TYR A 659 0.02 15.51 21.78
CA TYR A 659 -0.28 14.34 22.62
C TYR A 659 -0.48 14.68 24.10
N VAL A 660 0.19 15.72 24.60
CA VAL A 660 0.20 16.06 26.03
C VAL A 660 -0.70 17.27 26.29
N TRP A 661 -0.52 18.39 25.58
CA TRP A 661 -1.26 19.62 25.85
C TRP A 661 -2.74 19.51 25.51
N LYS A 662 -3.09 18.93 24.35
CA LYS A 662 -4.49 18.67 23.95
C LYS A 662 -5.19 17.54 24.72
N SER A 663 -4.44 16.69 25.42
CA SER A 663 -5.00 15.54 26.13
C SER A 663 -5.69 15.94 27.45
N ARG A 664 -6.74 15.20 27.84
CA ARG A 664 -7.44 15.39 29.12
C ARG A 664 -6.47 15.26 30.29
N PHE A 665 -6.77 15.96 31.38
CA PHE A 665 -5.93 15.92 32.58
C PHE A 665 -5.75 14.48 33.08
N SER A 666 -4.49 14.06 33.27
CA SER A 666 -4.15 12.75 33.80
C SER A 666 -2.87 12.83 34.63
N ILE A 667 -2.70 11.91 35.58
CA ILE A 667 -1.50 11.82 36.42
C ILE A 667 -0.24 11.68 35.54
N MET A 668 -0.31 10.91 34.44
CA MET A 668 0.80 10.76 33.49
C MET A 668 1.14 12.05 32.73
N LYS A 669 0.14 12.87 32.38
CA LYS A 669 0.35 14.19 31.78
C LYS A 669 1.08 15.11 32.76
N TRP A 670 0.66 15.13 34.02
CA TRP A 670 1.31 15.96 35.04
C TRP A 670 2.76 15.51 35.31
N LEU A 671 2.99 14.21 35.50
CA LEU A 671 4.34 13.66 35.69
C LEU A 671 5.28 13.95 34.51
N TYR A 672 4.77 13.87 33.27
CA TYR A 672 5.53 14.24 32.08
C TYR A 672 5.92 15.73 32.07
N LEU A 673 4.96 16.63 32.29
CA LEU A 673 5.21 18.07 32.27
C LEU A 673 6.20 18.45 33.37
N VAL A 674 6.06 17.89 34.57
CA VAL A 674 7.02 18.12 35.66
C VAL A 674 8.39 17.57 35.28
N LEU A 675 8.52 16.32 34.82
CA LEU A 675 9.82 15.74 34.43
C LEU A 675 10.56 16.59 33.38
N ARG A 676 9.81 17.05 32.38
CA ARG A 676 10.35 17.77 31.22
C ARG A 676 10.78 19.18 31.57
N TYR A 677 9.88 19.98 32.14
CA TYR A 677 10.15 21.38 32.45
C TYR A 677 11.00 21.57 33.71
N LEU A 678 10.91 20.68 34.71
CA LEU A 678 11.81 20.72 35.87
C LEU A 678 13.25 20.43 35.43
N GLY A 679 13.44 19.43 34.56
CA GLY A 679 14.76 19.08 34.03
C GLY A 679 15.41 20.24 33.28
N LEU A 680 14.66 20.85 32.35
CA LEU A 680 15.14 22.02 31.59
C LEU A 680 15.44 23.22 32.51
N SER A 681 14.55 23.52 33.45
CA SER A 681 14.69 24.68 34.34
C SER A 681 15.88 24.53 35.29
N CYS A 682 16.05 23.34 35.89
CA CYS A 682 17.17 23.07 36.79
C CYS A 682 18.52 23.06 36.06
N GLN A 683 18.56 22.55 34.83
CA GLN A 683 19.76 22.60 34.00
C GLN A 683 20.13 24.03 33.59
N LEU A 684 19.13 24.86 33.24
CA LEU A 684 19.36 26.28 32.94
C LEU A 684 19.88 27.03 34.17
N ALA A 685 19.29 26.80 35.35
CA ALA A 685 19.77 27.38 36.60
C ALA A 685 21.19 26.90 36.94
N ASN A 686 21.50 25.62 36.75
CA ASN A 686 22.84 25.07 36.93
C ASN A 686 23.86 25.72 35.98
N HIS A 687 23.48 25.97 34.72
CA HIS A 687 24.31 26.69 33.76
C HIS A 687 24.60 28.12 34.24
N VAL A 688 23.58 28.85 34.70
CA VAL A 688 23.72 30.22 35.20
C VAL A 688 24.62 30.28 36.44
N VAL A 689 24.43 29.37 37.40
CA VAL A 689 25.28 29.30 38.61
C VAL A 689 26.73 29.03 38.23
N THR A 690 26.98 28.13 37.28
CA THR A 690 28.32 27.77 36.82
C THR A 690 29.00 28.89 36.02
N SER A 691 28.24 29.64 35.22
CA SER A 691 28.76 30.73 34.39
C SER A 691 28.90 32.06 35.12
N SER A 692 28.22 32.25 36.27
CA SER A 692 28.25 33.48 37.06
C SER A 692 28.93 33.31 38.42
N LEU A 693 28.29 32.61 39.35
CA LEU A 693 28.69 32.52 40.76
C LEU A 693 29.99 31.73 40.97
N LEU A 694 30.25 30.74 40.11
CA LEU A 694 31.45 29.88 40.16
C LEU A 694 32.54 30.33 39.18
N SER A 695 32.43 31.55 38.62
CA SER A 695 33.40 32.09 37.65
C SER A 695 34.66 32.68 38.29
N LYS A 696 34.70 32.86 39.61
CA LYS A 696 35.80 33.51 40.35
C LYS A 696 36.26 32.62 41.51
N SER A 697 37.52 32.21 41.49
CA SER A 697 38.20 31.40 42.53
C SER A 697 39.01 32.32 43.48
N PRO A 698 39.14 32.01 44.79
CA PRO A 698 38.65 30.82 45.50
C PRO A 698 37.17 30.92 45.92
N ILE A 699 36.45 29.80 45.82
CA ILE A 699 35.02 29.72 46.13
C ILE A 699 34.82 29.26 47.58
N PRO A 700 33.97 29.91 48.40
CA PRO A 700 33.72 29.49 49.77
C PRO A 700 33.11 28.08 49.87
N PHE A 701 33.55 27.31 50.87
CA PHE A 701 33.05 25.95 51.15
C PHE A 701 31.51 25.87 51.24
N SER A 702 30.87 26.85 51.89
CA SER A 702 29.41 26.90 52.01
C SER A 702 28.69 27.02 50.68
N VAL A 703 29.30 27.68 49.69
CA VAL A 703 28.76 27.83 48.34
C VAL A 703 28.91 26.51 47.57
N CYS A 704 30.06 25.84 47.66
CA CYS A 704 30.28 24.53 47.05
C CYS A 704 29.32 23.47 47.62
N ALA A 705 29.17 23.42 48.96
CA ALA A 705 28.27 22.47 49.63
C ALA A 705 26.79 22.69 49.27
N THR A 706 26.36 23.95 49.18
CA THR A 706 24.98 24.30 48.77
C THR A 706 24.73 23.96 47.30
N TRP A 707 25.68 24.22 46.41
CA TRP A 707 25.56 23.88 45.00
C TRP A 707 25.54 22.38 44.75
N PHE A 708 26.37 21.60 45.45
CA PHE A 708 26.32 20.14 45.40
C PHE A 708 24.99 19.58 45.93
N ALA A 709 24.47 20.15 47.04
CA ALA A 709 23.16 19.78 47.57
C ALA A 709 22.04 20.07 46.57
N TYR A 710 22.10 21.21 45.87
CA TYR A 710 21.17 21.55 44.78
C TYR A 710 21.24 20.53 43.63
N GLN A 711 22.44 20.22 43.13
CA GLN A 711 22.65 19.25 42.05
C GLN A 711 22.12 17.86 42.40
N SER A 712 22.42 17.42 43.61
CA SER A 712 21.91 16.16 44.13
C SER A 712 20.38 16.17 44.24
N ALA A 713 19.79 17.23 44.81
CA ALA A 713 18.35 17.29 45.05
C ALA A 713 17.51 17.24 43.75
N TYR A 714 17.88 18.01 42.71
CA TYR A 714 17.06 18.02 41.49
C TYR A 714 17.23 16.74 40.66
N ILE A 715 18.41 16.12 40.65
CA ILE A 715 18.63 14.83 39.98
C ILE A 715 17.79 13.74 40.64
N GLN A 716 17.73 13.76 41.98
CA GLN A 716 16.87 12.84 42.73
C GLN A 716 15.38 13.05 42.43
N ALA A 717 14.95 14.31 42.29
CA ALA A 717 13.58 14.61 41.88
C ALA A 717 13.25 14.04 40.50
N LEU A 718 14.15 14.19 39.50
CA LEU A 718 13.97 13.63 38.17
C LEU A 718 13.93 12.10 38.18
N ASN A 719 14.80 11.46 38.98
CA ASN A 719 14.82 10.00 39.11
C ASN A 719 13.52 9.46 39.71
N VAL A 720 13.05 10.05 40.81
CA VAL A 720 11.77 9.70 41.47
C VAL A 720 10.59 9.81 40.51
N ILE A 721 10.56 10.86 39.67
CA ILE A 721 9.49 11.04 38.67
C ILE A 721 9.59 9.96 37.58
N CYS A 722 10.79 9.69 37.05
CA CYS A 722 11.01 8.67 36.02
C CYS A 722 10.63 7.26 36.51
N GLU A 723 11.04 6.90 37.72
CA GLU A 723 10.69 5.62 38.37
C GLU A 723 9.19 5.52 38.64
N THR A 724 8.55 6.59 39.10
CA THR A 724 7.09 6.62 39.27
C THR A 724 6.37 6.34 37.95
N ILE A 725 6.80 6.93 36.83
CA ILE A 725 6.25 6.65 35.49
C ILE A 725 6.40 5.17 35.16
N MET A 726 7.56 4.57 35.42
CA MET A 726 7.83 3.16 35.14
C MET A 726 7.02 2.21 36.04
N ILE A 727 6.88 2.52 37.33
CA ILE A 727 6.07 1.76 38.29
C ILE A 727 4.60 1.75 37.87
N ILE A 728 4.04 2.91 37.50
CA ILE A 728 2.64 3.00 37.04
C ILE A 728 2.44 2.15 35.77
N ARG A 729 3.40 2.14 34.84
CA ARG A 729 3.35 1.32 33.61
C ARG A 729 3.36 -0.18 33.93
N VAL A 730 4.25 -0.63 34.82
CA VAL A 730 4.31 -2.06 35.22
C VAL A 730 3.07 -2.46 36.02
N TRP A 731 2.58 -1.60 36.93
CA TRP A 731 1.34 -1.87 37.65
C TRP A 731 0.13 -2.00 36.70
N ALA A 732 0.04 -1.13 35.68
CA ALA A 732 -0.97 -1.23 34.64
C ALA A 732 -0.82 -2.52 33.79
N LEU A 733 0.41 -2.92 33.47
CA LEU A 733 0.73 -4.17 32.74
C LEU A 733 0.26 -5.43 33.49
N TRP A 734 0.23 -5.37 34.82
CA TRP A 734 -0.26 -6.44 35.69
C TRP A 734 -1.75 -6.30 36.03
N HIS A 735 -2.54 -5.72 35.12
CA HIS A 735 -3.99 -5.51 35.26
C HIS A 735 -4.37 -4.87 36.60
N ARG A 736 -3.54 -3.94 37.08
CA ARG A 736 -3.72 -3.23 38.36
C ARG A 736 -3.74 -4.15 39.60
N SER A 737 -2.99 -5.24 39.58
CA SER A 737 -2.87 -6.16 40.71
C SER A 737 -2.39 -5.47 42.00
N VAL A 738 -3.18 -5.59 43.07
CA VAL A 738 -2.86 -5.02 44.39
C VAL A 738 -1.57 -5.60 44.98
N LYS A 739 -1.26 -6.88 44.69
CA LYS A 739 -0.04 -7.54 45.16
C LYS A 739 1.21 -6.93 44.52
N VAL A 740 1.18 -6.72 43.20
CA VAL A 740 2.29 -6.10 42.46
C VAL A 740 2.45 -4.64 42.87
N ALA A 741 1.34 -3.93 43.10
CA ALA A 741 1.38 -2.57 43.63
C ALA A 741 2.10 -2.51 44.99
N PHE A 742 1.71 -3.36 45.95
CA PHE A 742 2.34 -3.40 47.27
C PHE A 742 3.85 -3.65 47.18
N ILE A 743 4.28 -4.62 46.36
CA ILE A 743 5.71 -4.92 46.16
C ILE A 743 6.46 -3.70 45.60
N LEU A 744 5.95 -3.08 44.53
CA LEU A 744 6.62 -1.96 43.88
C LEU A 744 6.65 -0.71 44.78
N PHE A 745 5.54 -0.35 45.41
CA PHE A 745 5.47 0.85 46.25
C PHE A 745 6.23 0.71 47.57
N SER A 746 6.27 -0.47 48.19
CA SER A 746 7.08 -0.71 49.39
C SER A 746 8.58 -0.71 49.09
N ALA A 747 9.00 -1.29 47.96
CA ALA A 747 10.39 -1.22 47.51
C ALA A 747 10.82 0.22 47.24
N PHE A 748 9.99 0.99 46.52
CA PHE A 748 10.23 2.40 46.22
C PHE A 748 10.30 3.28 47.48
N ALA A 749 9.42 3.06 48.46
CA ALA A 749 9.47 3.79 49.73
C ALA A 749 10.76 3.48 50.52
N CYS A 750 11.20 2.22 50.53
CA CYS A 750 12.45 1.81 51.17
C CYS A 750 13.65 2.47 50.50
N GLU A 751 13.68 2.49 49.17
CA GLU A 751 14.68 3.18 48.37
C GLU A 751 14.81 4.66 48.75
N ILE A 752 13.70 5.42 48.77
CA ILE A 752 13.70 6.84 49.10
C ILE A 752 14.31 7.07 50.50
N ILE A 753 13.93 6.27 51.49
CA ILE A 753 14.45 6.39 52.87
C ILE A 753 15.96 6.16 52.90
N VAL A 754 16.44 5.12 52.23
CA VAL A 754 17.86 4.78 52.17
C VAL A 754 18.65 5.89 51.46
N MET A 755 18.16 6.38 50.33
CA MET A 755 18.81 7.42 49.54
C MET A 755 18.90 8.75 50.30
N VAL A 756 17.84 9.16 50.98
CA VAL A 756 17.84 10.39 51.80
C VAL A 756 18.86 10.29 52.93
N TYR A 757 18.92 9.15 53.62
CA TYR A 757 19.91 8.92 54.68
C TYR A 757 21.35 9.07 54.15
N PHE A 758 21.68 8.38 53.06
CA PHE A 758 23.03 8.44 52.50
C PHE A 758 23.37 9.79 51.87
N ALA A 759 22.41 10.48 51.22
CA ALA A 759 22.63 11.81 50.65
C ALA A 759 23.00 12.85 51.73
N VAL A 760 22.32 12.83 52.87
CA VAL A 760 22.65 13.71 54.02
C VAL A 760 24.04 13.38 54.57
N ARG A 761 24.36 12.09 54.75
CA ARG A 761 25.67 11.67 55.24
C ARG A 761 26.81 12.06 54.30
N ILE A 762 26.64 11.90 53.00
CA ILE A 762 27.63 12.28 51.99
C ILE A 762 27.85 13.79 52.03
N ASN A 763 26.80 14.62 52.09
CA ASN A 763 26.96 16.08 52.10
C ASN A 763 27.77 16.57 53.31
N LEU A 764 27.69 15.89 54.46
CA LEU A 764 28.46 16.20 55.67
C LEU A 764 29.92 15.73 55.61
N ASP A 765 30.22 14.69 54.84
CA ASP A 765 31.53 14.03 54.78
C ASP A 765 32.39 14.49 53.57
N LEU A 766 31.91 15.42 52.74
CA LEU A 766 32.58 15.88 51.51
C LEU A 766 33.55 17.04 51.75
N GLU A 767 34.74 16.93 51.17
CA GLU A 767 35.77 17.98 51.10
C GLU A 767 35.87 18.50 49.66
N TYR A 768 35.97 19.83 49.50
CA TYR A 768 36.02 20.52 48.21
C TYR A 768 37.32 21.31 48.06
N ASN A 769 37.86 21.38 46.84
CA ASN A 769 38.98 22.26 46.51
C ASN A 769 38.51 23.70 46.21
N ASP A 770 39.46 24.63 45.98
CA ASP A 770 39.18 26.06 45.71
C ASP A 770 38.30 26.34 44.46
N THR A 771 38.09 25.32 43.63
CA THR A 771 37.26 25.33 42.41
C THR A 771 35.96 24.53 42.55
N CYS A 772 35.57 24.17 43.79
CA CYS A 772 34.41 23.34 44.14
C CYS A 772 34.43 21.90 43.61
N LEU A 773 35.58 21.35 43.20
CA LEU A 773 35.71 19.93 42.84
C LEU A 773 35.88 19.09 44.11
N ILE A 774 35.26 17.91 44.10
CA ILE A 774 35.35 16.95 45.21
C ILE A 774 36.70 16.26 45.19
N GLU A 775 37.49 16.40 46.26
CA GLU A 775 38.84 15.83 46.35
C GLU A 775 38.83 14.32 46.65
N ARG A 776 37.79 13.84 47.34
CA ARG A 776 37.64 12.42 47.68
C ARG A 776 36.17 12.02 47.78
N THR A 777 35.75 11.08 46.94
CA THR A 777 34.41 10.49 47.06
C THR A 777 34.36 9.47 48.21
N PRO A 778 33.47 9.64 49.21
CA PRO A 778 33.37 8.71 50.33
C PRO A 778 32.72 7.39 49.90
N LYS A 779 33.11 6.26 50.52
CA LYS A 779 32.55 4.92 50.21
C LYS A 779 31.04 4.83 50.47
N THR A 780 30.49 5.73 51.28
CA THR A 780 29.06 5.88 51.55
C THR A 780 28.25 6.29 50.31
N ALA A 781 28.90 6.77 49.23
CA ALA A 781 28.29 7.07 47.94
C ALA A 781 27.57 5.88 47.29
N ILE A 782 28.02 4.65 47.56
CA ILE A 782 27.38 3.42 47.07
C ILE A 782 25.92 3.33 47.54
N GLY A 783 25.61 3.85 48.74
CA GLY A 783 24.26 3.87 49.30
C GLY A 783 23.26 4.79 48.57
N VAL A 784 23.73 5.66 47.68
CA VAL A 784 22.88 6.49 46.80
C VAL A 784 22.75 5.87 45.41
N VAL A 785 23.73 5.10 44.95
CA VAL A 785 23.75 4.53 43.58
C VAL A 785 23.09 3.17 43.50
N LEU A 786 23.26 2.32 44.52
CA LEU A 786 22.79 0.94 44.49
C LEU A 786 21.25 0.79 44.55
N PRO A 787 20.50 1.56 45.38
CA PRO A 787 19.05 1.38 45.47
C PRO A 787 18.29 1.60 44.14
N PRO A 788 18.56 2.65 43.34
CA PRO A 788 17.93 2.81 42.02
C PRO A 788 18.19 1.65 41.06
N ILE A 789 19.42 1.11 41.04
CA ILE A 789 19.75 -0.04 40.19
C ILE A 789 18.93 -1.27 40.60
N LEU A 790 18.78 -1.52 41.91
CA LEU A 790 17.97 -2.63 42.40
C LEU A 790 16.49 -2.46 42.05
N MET A 791 15.96 -1.23 42.14
CA MET A 791 14.58 -0.93 41.76
C MET A 791 14.35 -1.09 40.25
N GLN A 792 15.28 -0.63 39.42
CA GLN A 792 15.22 -0.78 37.96
C GLN A 792 15.32 -2.27 37.55
N CYS A 793 16.15 -3.06 38.23
CA CYS A 793 16.19 -4.52 38.08
C CYS A 793 14.85 -5.18 38.43
N LEU A 794 14.18 -4.74 39.50
CA LEU A 794 12.86 -5.24 39.89
C LEU A 794 11.79 -4.92 38.84
N ILE A 795 11.75 -3.67 38.35
CA ILE A 795 10.82 -3.21 37.30
C ILE A 795 11.04 -4.00 36.00
N LEU A 796 12.29 -4.08 35.53
CA LEU A 796 12.64 -4.83 34.32
C LEU A 796 12.36 -6.33 34.48
N GLY A 797 12.70 -6.91 35.64
CA GLY A 797 12.44 -8.32 35.95
C GLY A 797 10.95 -8.65 35.91
N LEU A 798 10.08 -7.83 36.51
CA LEU A 798 8.63 -8.01 36.44
C LEU A 798 8.08 -7.84 35.03
N THR A 799 8.67 -6.95 34.22
CA THR A 799 8.27 -6.73 32.82
C THR A 799 8.66 -7.90 31.93
N LEU A 800 9.90 -8.40 32.06
CA LEU A 800 10.41 -9.56 31.33
C LEU A 800 9.74 -10.85 31.78
N TYR A 801 9.45 -11.01 33.08
CA TYR A 801 8.72 -12.18 33.59
C TYR A 801 7.29 -12.25 33.03
N LYS A 802 6.60 -11.10 32.90
CA LYS A 802 5.29 -11.03 32.24
C LYS A 802 5.40 -11.36 30.76
N ARG A 803 6.46 -10.91 30.07
CA ARG A 803 6.75 -11.26 28.67
C ARG A 803 7.03 -12.76 28.50
N TYR A 804 7.83 -13.35 29.39
CA TYR A 804 8.14 -14.78 29.39
C TYR A 804 6.89 -15.63 29.67
N ARG A 805 6.08 -15.25 30.66
CA ARG A 805 4.82 -15.95 30.97
C ARG A 805 3.81 -15.89 29.82
N ASN A 806 3.88 -14.86 29.00
CA ASN A 806 3.05 -14.71 27.81
C ASN A 806 3.77 -15.19 26.52
N ARG A 807 4.91 -15.90 26.64
CA ARG A 807 5.70 -16.38 25.48
C ARG A 807 5.00 -17.51 24.72
N ASP A 808 4.18 -18.30 25.41
CA ASP A 808 3.41 -19.41 24.82
C ASP A 808 2.03 -18.95 24.30
N SER A 809 1.73 -17.65 24.42
CA SER A 809 0.60 -17.03 23.73
C SER A 809 1.05 -16.68 22.32
N LEU A 810 0.32 -17.15 21.29
CA LEU A 810 0.66 -16.99 19.86
C LEU A 810 0.92 -15.52 19.45
N TYR A 811 0.46 -14.55 20.25
CA TYR A 811 0.69 -13.12 20.03
C TYR A 811 1.00 -12.38 21.35
N PRO A 812 2.27 -12.13 21.70
CA PRO A 812 2.55 -11.21 22.79
C PRO A 812 2.03 -9.81 22.37
N PRO A 813 1.21 -9.12 23.20
CA PRO A 813 0.65 -7.84 22.83
C PRO A 813 1.75 -6.86 22.41
N PRO A 814 1.62 -6.09 21.30
CA PRO A 814 2.62 -5.11 20.86
C PRO A 814 2.97 -4.10 21.96
N LEU A 815 2.02 -3.87 22.88
CA LEU A 815 2.23 -3.12 24.10
C LEU A 815 3.31 -3.73 25.02
N VAL A 816 3.32 -5.05 25.25
CA VAL A 816 4.35 -5.73 26.08
C VAL A 816 5.72 -5.62 25.42
N GLY A 817 5.80 -5.78 24.09
CA GLY A 817 7.02 -5.61 23.30
C GLY A 817 7.57 -4.18 23.38
N LEU A 818 6.74 -3.18 23.11
CA LEU A 818 7.08 -1.76 23.18
C LEU A 818 7.46 -1.32 24.61
N LEU A 819 6.69 -1.74 25.62
CA LEU A 819 7.01 -1.49 27.04
C LEU A 819 8.34 -2.11 27.44
N SER A 820 8.64 -3.32 26.96
CA SER A 820 9.90 -4.02 27.25
C SER A 820 11.11 -3.39 26.55
N ARG A 821 10.98 -2.95 25.30
CA ARG A 821 12.03 -2.27 24.54
C ARG A 821 12.37 -0.92 25.18
N ASP A 822 11.34 -0.11 25.44
CA ASP A 822 11.52 1.22 26.00
C ASP A 822 11.98 1.17 27.47
N GLY A 823 11.49 0.19 28.25
CA GLY A 823 11.97 -0.05 29.62
C GLY A 823 13.41 -0.54 29.69
N PHE A 824 13.84 -1.37 28.73
CA PHE A 824 15.21 -1.85 28.62
C PHE A 824 16.19 -0.74 28.20
N ALA A 825 15.78 0.15 27.30
CA ALA A 825 16.59 1.31 26.89
C ALA A 825 16.85 2.28 28.06
N ILE A 826 15.83 2.58 28.86
CA ILE A 826 16.00 3.39 30.09
C ILE A 826 16.89 2.66 31.11
N PHE A 827 16.67 1.36 31.33
CA PHE A 827 17.48 0.56 32.23
C PHE A 827 18.98 0.62 31.87
N ILE A 828 19.32 0.44 30.58
CA ILE A 828 20.70 0.54 30.10
C ILE A 828 21.23 1.95 30.30
N ALA A 829 20.49 2.97 29.88
CA ALA A 829 20.95 4.36 29.97
C ALA A 829 21.23 4.77 31.42
N VAL A 830 20.33 4.47 32.34
CA VAL A 830 20.48 4.78 33.77
C VAL A 830 21.60 3.96 34.41
N SER A 831 21.63 2.64 34.19
CA SER A 831 22.63 1.74 34.78
C SER A 831 24.04 2.00 34.25
N ALA A 832 24.18 2.25 32.94
CA ALA A 832 25.47 2.60 32.34
C ALA A 832 25.98 3.93 32.87
N THR A 833 25.11 4.93 33.03
CA THR A 833 25.52 6.24 33.55
C THR A 833 25.96 6.14 35.01
N PHE A 834 25.26 5.38 35.85
CA PHE A 834 25.68 5.13 37.23
C PHE A 834 26.97 4.31 37.33
N ALA A 835 27.14 3.28 36.49
CA ALA A 835 28.36 2.46 36.45
C ALA A 835 29.58 3.25 35.96
N ILE A 836 29.41 4.10 34.94
CA ILE A 836 30.45 4.99 34.43
C ILE A 836 30.81 6.04 35.49
N SER A 837 29.82 6.62 36.15
CA SER A 837 30.03 7.63 37.21
C SER A 837 30.79 7.04 38.41
N LEU A 838 30.44 5.82 38.83
CA LEU A 838 31.12 5.11 39.92
C LEU A 838 32.55 4.70 39.53
N SER A 839 32.75 4.21 38.30
CA SER A 839 34.06 3.81 37.79
C SER A 839 34.99 5.01 37.60
N TYR A 840 34.46 6.12 37.06
CA TYR A 840 35.19 7.37 36.92
C TYR A 840 35.61 7.94 38.27
N SER A 841 34.69 7.96 39.24
CA SER A 841 34.98 8.37 40.63
C SER A 841 36.03 7.47 41.31
N ALA A 842 36.03 6.16 41.04
CA ALA A 842 37.01 5.22 41.59
C ALA A 842 38.42 5.36 40.99
N HIS A 843 38.52 5.71 39.70
CA HIS A 843 39.80 5.81 38.99
C HIS A 843 40.43 7.20 39.03
N VAL A 844 39.62 8.24 38.82
CA VAL A 844 40.10 9.64 38.72
C VAL A 844 40.11 10.32 40.09
N ARG A 845 39.38 9.77 41.07
CA ARG A 845 39.19 10.31 42.44
C ARG A 845 38.59 11.71 42.50
N VAL A 846 38.25 12.30 41.37
CA VAL A 846 37.57 13.59 41.21
C VAL A 846 36.21 13.34 40.57
N LEU A 847 35.14 13.84 41.18
CA LEU A 847 33.80 13.79 40.59
C LEU A 847 33.55 15.09 39.81
N THR A 848 33.53 15.02 38.48
CA THR A 848 33.27 16.18 37.62
C THR A 848 31.79 16.52 37.61
N HIS A 849 31.44 17.81 37.74
CA HIS A 849 30.04 18.25 37.76
C HIS A 849 29.27 17.97 36.46
N SER A 850 29.99 17.68 35.36
CA SER A 850 29.42 17.24 34.09
C SER A 850 28.57 15.97 34.20
N VAL A 851 28.89 15.08 35.15
CA VAL A 851 28.14 13.83 35.38
C VAL A 851 26.69 14.10 35.76
N TRP A 852 26.44 15.10 36.60
CA TRP A 852 25.09 15.48 37.01
C TRP A 852 24.28 16.02 35.83
N SER A 853 24.90 16.85 34.99
CA SER A 853 24.24 17.37 33.78
C SER A 853 23.94 16.26 32.76
N ILE A 854 24.82 15.27 32.58
CA ILE A 854 24.54 14.10 31.73
C ILE A 854 23.35 13.30 32.26
N LEU A 855 23.34 13.02 33.57
CA LEU A 855 22.26 12.27 34.23
C LEU A 855 20.89 12.97 34.09
N ALA A 856 20.83 14.29 34.32
CA ALA A 856 19.57 15.03 34.16
C ALA A 856 19.07 14.98 32.71
N THR A 857 19.95 15.20 31.73
CA THR A 857 19.56 15.17 30.31
C THR A 857 19.03 13.79 29.90
N LEU A 858 19.67 12.70 30.32
CA LEU A 858 19.22 11.35 30.01
C LEU A 858 17.87 11.00 30.67
N LEU A 859 17.68 11.36 31.94
CA LEU A 859 16.42 11.11 32.66
C LEU A 859 15.26 11.91 32.04
N THR A 860 15.50 13.17 31.69
CA THR A 860 14.50 14.03 31.06
C THR A 860 14.12 13.57 29.66
N ILE A 861 15.10 13.25 28.79
CA ILE A 861 14.82 12.77 27.43
C ILE A 861 14.16 11.38 27.47
N GLY A 862 14.75 10.45 28.23
CA GLY A 862 14.29 9.07 28.33
C GLY A 862 12.86 8.97 28.87
N GLY A 863 12.56 9.63 30.00
CA GLY A 863 11.22 9.61 30.57
C GLY A 863 10.20 10.37 29.73
N SER A 864 10.59 11.46 29.05
CA SER A 864 9.69 12.17 28.13
C SER A 864 9.29 11.31 26.93
N ARG A 865 10.26 10.65 26.28
CA ARG A 865 10.00 9.79 25.11
C ARG A 865 9.13 8.60 25.46
N VAL A 866 9.30 8.02 26.64
CA VAL A 866 8.47 6.90 27.11
C VAL A 866 6.99 7.27 27.22
N VAL A 867 6.67 8.45 27.76
CA VAL A 867 5.28 8.87 27.90
C VAL A 867 4.71 9.28 26.54
N MET A 868 5.48 9.97 25.70
CA MET A 868 5.05 10.34 24.34
C MET A 868 4.74 9.12 23.47
N ASN A 869 5.62 8.10 23.47
CA ASN A 869 5.41 6.85 22.73
C ASN A 869 4.11 6.16 23.15
N MET A 870 3.76 6.23 24.44
CA MET A 870 2.54 5.63 24.97
C MET A 870 1.27 6.44 24.64
N GLN A 871 1.37 7.77 24.51
CA GLN A 871 0.23 8.62 24.16
C GLN A 871 -0.10 8.61 22.66
N ARG A 872 0.87 8.30 21.79
CA ARG A 872 0.62 8.04 20.36
C ARG A 872 -0.39 6.91 20.13
N LEU A 873 -0.52 5.99 21.07
CA LEU A 873 -1.47 4.87 21.03
C LEU A 873 -2.90 5.24 21.45
N LYS A 874 -3.15 6.45 21.99
CA LYS A 874 -4.44 6.83 22.60
C LYS A 874 -5.37 7.66 21.70
N VAL A 875 -4.98 7.98 20.47
CA VAL A 875 -5.80 8.83 19.59
C VAL A 875 -7.07 8.06 19.19
N PRO A 876 -8.28 8.47 19.64
CA PRO A 876 -9.52 7.79 19.30
C PRO A 876 -9.99 8.21 17.92
N PHE A 877 -10.40 7.21 17.15
CA PHE A 877 -10.96 7.29 15.81
C PHE A 877 -12.44 7.72 15.82
N ASN A 878 -12.78 8.81 16.52
CA ASN A 878 -14.18 9.22 16.73
C ASN A 878 -14.70 10.26 15.71
N ALA A 879 -14.27 10.18 14.45
CA ALA A 879 -14.81 11.01 13.35
C ALA A 879 -15.40 10.17 12.19
N ARG A 880 -15.67 8.88 12.42
CA ARG A 880 -16.35 7.99 11.46
C ARG A 880 -17.67 7.50 12.01
N THR A 881 -18.59 8.42 12.28
CA THR A 881 -20.00 8.08 12.48
C THR A 881 -20.85 9.25 12.03
N GLU A 882 -20.95 9.39 10.72
CA GLU A 882 -22.16 9.89 10.07
C GLU A 882 -22.18 9.33 8.65
N THR A 883 -23.12 8.40 8.47
CA THR A 883 -23.56 7.75 7.24
C THR A 883 -23.54 8.69 6.04
N SER A 884 -22.80 8.33 4.99
CA SER A 884 -23.11 8.78 3.64
C SER A 884 -22.62 7.75 2.63
N ASP A 885 -23.53 7.43 1.72
CA ASP A 885 -23.43 6.48 0.63
C ASP A 885 -22.11 6.63 -0.14
N ILE A 886 -21.27 5.59 -0.08
CA ILE A 886 -20.07 5.49 -0.92
C ILE A 886 -20.48 4.72 -2.17
N GLN A 887 -20.77 5.47 -3.24
CA GLN A 887 -20.91 4.93 -4.58
C GLN A 887 -19.51 4.62 -5.14
N LEU A 888 -19.29 3.35 -5.49
CA LEU A 888 -18.11 2.85 -6.18
C LEU A 888 -18.19 3.23 -7.67
N THR A 889 -17.20 3.97 -8.17
CA THR A 889 -16.94 4.12 -9.61
C THR A 889 -15.69 3.37 -10.02
N SER A 890 -15.73 2.86 -11.26
CA SER A 890 -14.83 1.89 -11.91
C SER A 890 -13.34 2.21 -11.83
N TYR A 891 -12.54 1.26 -11.34
CA TYR A 891 -11.09 1.21 -11.56
C TYR A 891 -10.74 -0.06 -12.29
N VAL A 892 -10.07 0.02 -13.43
CA VAL A 892 -9.08 -1.03 -13.73
C VAL A 892 -7.98 -0.86 -12.69
N ALA A 893 -7.52 -1.96 -12.12
CA ALA A 893 -6.40 -1.97 -11.20
C ALA A 893 -5.11 -1.53 -11.92
N THR A 894 -4.95 -0.24 -12.21
CA THR A 894 -3.68 0.39 -12.61
C THR A 894 -2.88 0.85 -11.39
N GLY A 895 -3.17 0.27 -10.24
CA GLY A 895 -2.54 0.53 -8.97
C GLY A 895 -3.23 -0.35 -7.93
N THR A 896 -3.02 -1.67 -8.01
CA THR A 896 -2.88 -2.44 -6.77
C THR A 896 -1.86 -1.68 -5.95
N ALA A 897 -2.33 -1.00 -4.89
CA ALA A 897 -1.50 -0.93 -3.71
C ALA A 897 -1.08 -2.38 -3.49
N LEU A 898 0.21 -2.62 -3.51
CA LEU A 898 0.77 -3.94 -3.34
C LEU A 898 0.62 -4.26 -1.85
N VAL A 899 -0.63 -4.35 -1.38
CA VAL A 899 -0.99 -5.10 -0.18
C VAL A 899 -0.90 -6.55 -0.65
N VAL A 900 0.33 -7.02 -0.79
CA VAL A 900 0.61 -8.44 -0.60
C VAL A 900 0.06 -8.72 0.79
N THR A 901 -1.13 -9.29 0.84
CA THR A 901 -1.68 -9.83 2.07
C THR A 901 -0.60 -10.72 2.64
N GLY A 902 -0.06 -10.28 3.77
CA GLY A 902 1.02 -10.95 4.47
C GLY A 902 0.51 -12.28 5.01
N ILE A 903 0.39 -13.28 4.15
CA ILE A 903 0.43 -14.67 4.59
C ILE A 903 1.91 -14.96 4.77
N SER A 904 2.36 -14.80 6.02
CA SER A 904 3.68 -15.25 6.47
C SER A 904 3.92 -16.70 6.00
N PRO A 905 5.14 -17.05 5.55
CA PRO A 905 5.52 -18.44 5.26
C PRO A 905 5.31 -19.39 6.45
N SER A 906 5.21 -18.85 7.67
CA SER A 906 4.96 -19.62 8.90
C SER A 906 3.55 -20.22 9.03
N TYR A 907 2.67 -20.05 8.03
CA TYR A 907 1.31 -20.61 8.05
C TYR A 907 1.20 -22.04 7.50
N PHE A 908 2.32 -22.65 7.05
CA PHE A 908 2.33 -23.99 6.48
C PHE A 908 3.51 -24.81 6.99
N ASP A 909 3.56 -25.05 8.31
CA ASP A 909 4.19 -26.29 8.78
C ASP A 909 3.19 -27.43 8.52
N PRO A 910 3.57 -28.50 7.78
CA PRO A 910 2.75 -29.70 7.73
C PRO A 910 2.63 -30.27 9.15
N PRO A 911 1.48 -30.82 9.57
CA PRO A 911 1.42 -31.55 10.82
C PRO A 911 2.45 -32.69 10.74
N GLY A 912 3.39 -32.68 11.69
CA GLY A 912 4.42 -33.70 11.81
C GLY A 912 3.80 -35.11 11.86
N ASP A 913 4.50 -36.03 11.19
CA ASP A 913 4.31 -37.48 11.19
C ASP A 913 2.88 -37.98 10.99
N ILE A 914 2.48 -38.12 9.72
CA ILE A 914 1.45 -39.08 9.31
C ILE A 914 2.12 -40.17 8.45
N ASP A 915 3.00 -40.94 9.09
CA ASP A 915 3.30 -42.28 8.61
C ASP A 915 2.09 -43.17 8.95
N GLY A 916 1.32 -43.53 7.92
CA GLY A 916 0.32 -44.59 8.02
C GLY A 916 -1.14 -44.18 7.87
N MET A 917 -1.53 -43.63 6.71
CA MET A 917 -2.88 -43.84 6.19
C MET A 917 -2.90 -43.62 4.67
N GLU A 918 -2.84 -44.70 3.90
CA GLU A 918 -3.30 -44.71 2.51
C GLU A 918 -4.82 -44.48 2.51
N PRO A 919 -5.34 -43.44 1.83
CA PRO A 919 -6.75 -43.36 1.53
C PRO A 919 -7.00 -44.03 0.16
N GLU A 920 -7.63 -45.20 0.19
CA GLU A 920 -8.30 -45.76 -0.99
C GLU A 920 -9.37 -44.76 -1.47
N PHE A 921 -9.16 -44.13 -2.62
CA PHE A 921 -10.21 -43.42 -3.35
C PHE A 921 -10.63 -44.25 -4.57
N PRO A 922 -11.95 -44.44 -4.80
CA PRO A 922 -12.44 -45.23 -5.92
C PRO A 922 -12.17 -44.52 -7.26
N SER A 923 -11.76 -45.33 -8.24
CA SER A 923 -11.26 -45.05 -9.59
C SER A 923 -12.13 -44.19 -10.50
#